data_AF-A0A9P7JPF6-F1
#
_entry.id   AF-A0A9P7JPF6-F1
#
_cell.length_a   1.000
_cell.length_b   1.000
_cell.length_c   1.000
_cell.angle_alpha   90.00
_cell.angle_beta   90.00
_cell.angle_gamma   90.00
#
_symmetry.space_group_name_H-M   'P 1'
#
loop_
_entity.id
_entity.type
_entity.pdbx_description
1 polymer ?
#
loop_
_entity_poly.entity_id
_entity_poly.type
_entity_poly.pdbx_seq_one_letter_code
_entity_poly.pdbx_strand_id
1 'polypeptide(L)'
;MTTLIPYFSLLQRKIDGALRGSVEDLRDVVGSLNQLKDVTPLLLPVFHAQLEAYPIPDRISPDVVPVIMLAKWSMGGIVQICHNLGSNISIGERIVHDAVASKWEMLFPWMQFFSNNFLPPSQRPAALPHGLSVSTYEALRITIHPLSTLCQFTTIGRQLMRTNPTVQAFFFRAWVIVDGLKSNDVADPLREGDKNLSALIRANMCSLSVICMEDTPASLPVSIISSVAGGTLPMASLALRYIRRMTKEVSNMPEPRLRARENVDFSSMTVCATGLAQAILFMQSLGDREGGCHELLLQIGSIRTVLSAIATLWERLLTPAWNSSDNEPDIGLAARRRVLYIAYRYIGYSMNCANDSALVIAQAIQHGLLECLLRTGSSRAERVDNTKRFDDDHDIQLLKELPRFFVFSKVLRVLQPALQRLDRLGLEERASQDPVLWEVWQAVDSAARTFTNFHELPEGAPFYRYQCCSPKCSLNFSEDDVTAYRCSGCMLTRYCSKDCQKEAWESGHRVHCRMLRSALGNQDVREIRKSLPVIAMIEAWICEERVNEIRALDKDVVKTSESDRSIVEVDLTVYPIELNMYSLRDYFLVSGSHTFEREVAESITTSEDSPYDLVAVKVRLGREYYSLFSPATALGVAFGWTSGIQGGRYIHEHPRTPDP
;
A
#
# COMPACT_ATOMS: atom_id res chain seq x y z
N MET A 1 -27.41 25.82 -41.77
CA MET A 1 -28.74 25.94 -41.12
C MET A 1 -29.85 25.23 -41.90
N THR A 2 -29.96 25.37 -43.22
CA THR A 2 -31.01 24.73 -44.05
C THR A 2 -30.99 23.20 -44.07
N THR A 3 -29.84 22.56 -43.87
CA THR A 3 -29.71 21.08 -43.79
C THR A 3 -30.09 20.48 -42.44
N LEU A 4 -30.21 21.29 -41.37
CA LEU A 4 -30.52 20.79 -40.03
C LEU A 4 -32.03 20.73 -39.75
N ILE A 5 -32.84 21.53 -40.45
CA ILE A 5 -34.30 21.62 -40.22
C ILE A 5 -35.01 20.26 -40.46
N PRO A 6 -34.74 19.51 -41.55
CA PRO A 6 -35.36 18.20 -41.74
C PRO A 6 -34.98 17.21 -40.65
N TYR A 7 -33.73 17.24 -40.20
CA TYR A 7 -33.22 16.36 -39.15
C TYR A 7 -33.92 16.63 -37.80
N PHE A 8 -34.10 17.89 -37.41
CA PHE A 8 -34.84 18.23 -36.18
C PHE A 8 -36.30 17.80 -36.23
N SER A 9 -36.98 17.94 -37.37
CA SER A 9 -38.37 17.47 -37.50
C SER A 9 -38.48 15.95 -37.36
N LEU A 10 -37.52 15.21 -37.93
CA LEU A 10 -37.46 13.76 -37.80
C LEU A 10 -37.16 13.35 -36.36
N LEU A 11 -36.18 13.99 -35.72
CA LEU A 11 -35.83 13.74 -34.32
C LEU A 11 -37.00 14.04 -33.39
N GLN A 12 -37.72 15.15 -33.59
CA GLN A 12 -38.91 15.47 -32.79
C GLN A 12 -39.98 14.39 -32.94
N ARG A 13 -40.25 13.93 -34.16
CA ARG A 13 -41.19 12.82 -34.40
C ARG A 13 -40.75 11.54 -33.66
N LYS A 14 -39.44 11.26 -33.61
CA LYS A 14 -38.87 10.13 -32.86
C LYS A 14 -39.00 10.33 -31.35
N ILE A 15 -38.78 11.55 -30.85
CA ILE A 15 -39.01 11.89 -29.44
C ILE A 15 -40.48 11.68 -29.07
N ASP A 16 -41.42 12.16 -29.88
CA ASP A 16 -42.85 11.98 -29.63
C ASP A 16 -43.26 10.51 -29.66
N GLY A 17 -42.66 9.73 -30.57
CA GLY A 17 -42.84 8.28 -30.64
C GLY A 17 -42.31 7.58 -29.39
N ALA A 18 -41.10 7.94 -28.95
CA ALA A 18 -40.50 7.44 -27.72
C ALA A 18 -41.34 7.77 -26.49
N LEU A 19 -41.86 8.99 -26.39
CA LEU A 19 -42.77 9.41 -25.30
C LEU A 19 -44.08 8.61 -25.28
N ARG A 20 -44.54 8.12 -26.44
CA ARG A 20 -45.68 7.20 -26.56
C ARG A 20 -45.33 5.72 -26.32
N GLY A 21 -44.11 5.41 -25.89
CA GLY A 21 -43.66 4.05 -25.58
C GLY A 21 -43.09 3.26 -26.76
N SER A 22 -42.72 3.91 -27.87
CA SER A 22 -42.07 3.25 -29.01
C SER A 22 -40.61 2.91 -28.70
N VAL A 23 -40.31 1.61 -28.54
CA VAL A 23 -38.95 1.10 -28.29
C VAL A 23 -37.99 1.45 -29.42
N GLU A 24 -38.45 1.34 -30.68
CA GLU A 24 -37.64 1.64 -31.86
C GLU A 24 -37.28 3.12 -31.95
N ASP A 25 -38.27 4.01 -31.72
CA ASP A 25 -38.00 5.43 -31.76
C ASP A 25 -37.07 5.87 -30.62
N LEU A 26 -37.22 5.29 -29.43
CA LEU A 26 -36.33 5.55 -28.31
C LEU A 26 -34.89 5.08 -28.59
N ARG A 27 -34.73 3.89 -29.19
CA ARG A 27 -33.43 3.39 -29.66
C ARG A 27 -32.79 4.36 -30.65
N ASP A 28 -33.56 4.87 -31.60
CA ASP A 28 -33.07 5.82 -32.60
C ASP A 28 -32.63 7.14 -31.94
N VAL A 29 -33.42 7.66 -30.98
CA VAL A 29 -33.05 8.85 -30.20
C VAL A 29 -31.72 8.64 -29.48
N VAL A 30 -31.51 7.50 -28.82
CA VAL A 30 -30.24 7.16 -28.15
C VAL A 30 -29.08 7.07 -29.16
N GLY A 31 -29.31 6.46 -30.31
CA GLY A 31 -28.32 6.35 -31.39
C GLY A 31 -27.88 7.71 -31.96
N SER A 32 -28.77 8.70 -31.93
CA SER A 32 -28.50 10.07 -32.38
C SER A 32 -27.76 10.95 -31.38
N LEU A 33 -27.60 10.56 -30.11
CA LEU A 33 -27.03 11.41 -29.06
C LEU A 33 -25.60 11.90 -29.37
N ASN A 34 -24.78 11.08 -30.02
CA ASN A 34 -23.41 11.47 -30.40
C ASN A 34 -23.37 12.61 -31.42
N GLN A 35 -24.42 12.76 -32.23
CA GLN A 35 -24.56 13.83 -33.22
C GLN A 35 -25.16 15.11 -32.62
N LEU A 36 -25.64 15.04 -31.37
CA LEU A 36 -26.47 16.05 -30.71
C LEU A 36 -25.83 16.62 -29.43
N LYS A 37 -24.50 16.65 -29.34
CA LYS A 37 -23.78 16.95 -28.09
C LYS A 37 -24.35 18.16 -27.32
N ASP A 38 -24.62 19.27 -28.00
CA ASP A 38 -25.06 20.53 -27.37
C ASP A 38 -26.50 20.50 -26.86
N VAL A 39 -27.37 19.68 -27.46
CA VAL A 39 -28.80 19.57 -27.08
C VAL A 39 -29.11 18.30 -26.30
N THR A 40 -28.12 17.42 -26.13
CA THR A 40 -28.22 16.14 -25.42
C THR A 40 -28.82 16.29 -24.01
N PRO A 41 -28.46 17.31 -23.20
CA PRO A 41 -29.11 17.55 -21.90
C PRO A 41 -30.62 17.75 -21.96
N LEU A 42 -31.16 18.33 -23.04
CA LEU A 42 -32.59 18.60 -23.20
C LEU A 42 -33.42 17.32 -23.39
N LEU A 43 -32.77 16.19 -23.69
CA LEU A 43 -33.41 14.89 -23.85
C LEU A 43 -33.52 14.12 -22.53
N LEU A 44 -32.88 14.59 -21.46
CA LEU A 44 -32.95 13.93 -20.15
C LEU A 44 -34.39 13.73 -19.64
N PRO A 45 -35.32 14.70 -19.75
CA PRO A 45 -36.71 14.50 -19.35
C PRO A 45 -37.43 13.39 -20.13
N VAL A 46 -37.06 13.14 -21.39
CA VAL A 46 -37.66 12.05 -22.20
C VAL A 46 -37.33 10.69 -21.59
N PHE A 47 -36.06 10.50 -21.19
CA PHE A 47 -35.61 9.24 -20.57
C PHE A 47 -36.21 9.05 -19.18
N HIS A 48 -36.30 10.12 -18.38
CA HIS A 48 -36.97 10.06 -17.08
C HIS A 48 -38.45 9.73 -17.21
N ALA A 49 -39.18 10.38 -18.13
CA ALA A 49 -40.60 10.12 -18.33
C ALA A 49 -40.88 8.64 -18.67
N GLN A 50 -40.03 8.01 -19.48
CA GLN A 50 -40.17 6.57 -19.77
C GLN A 50 -39.91 5.67 -18.57
N LEU A 51 -38.99 6.04 -17.68
CA LEU A 51 -38.70 5.26 -16.46
C LEU A 51 -39.77 5.44 -15.38
N GLU A 52 -40.43 6.61 -15.33
CA GLU A 52 -41.54 6.90 -14.41
C GLU A 52 -42.86 6.28 -14.86
N ALA A 53 -43.07 6.14 -16.18
CA ALA A 53 -44.33 5.67 -16.74
C ALA A 53 -44.67 4.19 -16.45
N TYR A 54 -43.67 3.38 -16.08
CA TYR A 54 -43.85 1.94 -15.91
C TYR A 54 -43.28 1.43 -14.58
N PRO A 55 -44.01 0.57 -13.86
CA PRO A 55 -43.47 -0.10 -12.68
C PRO A 55 -42.41 -1.13 -13.09
N ILE A 56 -41.48 -1.40 -12.17
CA ILE A 56 -40.46 -2.43 -12.37
C ILE A 56 -41.13 -3.80 -12.32
N PRO A 57 -40.95 -4.66 -13.34
CA PRO A 57 -41.52 -6.01 -13.33
C PRO A 57 -40.92 -6.88 -12.22
N ASP A 58 -41.77 -7.63 -11.53
CA ASP A 58 -41.31 -8.62 -10.53
C ASP A 58 -40.61 -9.83 -11.18
N ARG A 59 -40.96 -10.14 -12.44
CA ARG A 59 -40.43 -11.25 -13.23
C ARG A 59 -40.36 -10.90 -14.71
N ILE A 60 -39.47 -11.56 -15.43
CA ILE A 60 -39.37 -11.42 -16.89
C ILE A 60 -40.43 -12.30 -17.55
N SER A 61 -41.36 -11.68 -18.28
CA SER A 61 -42.39 -12.33 -19.07
C SER A 61 -42.59 -11.59 -20.41
N PRO A 62 -43.20 -12.22 -21.45
CA PRO A 62 -43.30 -11.62 -22.78
C PRO A 62 -44.01 -10.26 -22.84
N ASP A 63 -45.01 -10.05 -21.98
CA ASP A 63 -45.81 -8.83 -21.86
C ASP A 63 -45.02 -7.64 -21.32
N VAL A 64 -43.98 -7.87 -20.50
CA VAL A 64 -43.14 -6.80 -19.93
C VAL A 64 -41.87 -6.53 -20.72
N VAL A 65 -41.60 -7.28 -21.79
CA VAL A 65 -40.42 -7.09 -22.64
C VAL A 65 -40.34 -5.66 -23.21
N PRO A 66 -41.42 -5.05 -23.74
CA PRO A 66 -41.35 -3.67 -24.21
C PRO A 66 -40.94 -2.69 -23.11
N VAL A 67 -41.46 -2.88 -21.89
CA VAL A 67 -41.11 -2.06 -20.72
C VAL A 67 -39.63 -2.20 -20.36
N ILE A 68 -39.11 -3.43 -20.31
CA ILE A 68 -37.68 -3.69 -20.05
C ILE A 68 -36.81 -3.02 -21.12
N MET A 69 -37.21 -3.08 -22.39
CA MET A 69 -36.46 -2.46 -23.48
C MET A 69 -36.53 -0.92 -23.42
N LEU A 70 -37.67 -0.34 -23.08
CA LEU A 70 -37.79 1.11 -22.84
C LEU A 70 -36.85 1.53 -21.70
N ALA A 71 -36.87 0.81 -20.57
CA ALA A 71 -35.98 1.10 -19.45
C ALA A 71 -34.50 0.96 -19.84
N LYS A 72 -34.13 -0.09 -20.59
CA LYS A 72 -32.78 -0.33 -21.11
C LYS A 72 -32.29 0.88 -21.90
N TRP A 73 -33.07 1.33 -22.89
CA TRP A 73 -32.68 2.44 -23.75
C TRP A 73 -32.69 3.77 -23.00
N SER A 74 -33.65 4.00 -22.11
CA SER A 74 -33.66 5.21 -21.26
C SER A 74 -32.43 5.31 -20.37
N MET A 75 -32.07 4.22 -19.69
CA MET A 75 -30.84 4.19 -18.89
C MET A 75 -29.59 4.34 -19.76
N GLY A 76 -29.57 3.71 -20.95
CA GLY A 76 -28.50 3.89 -21.94
C GLY A 76 -28.35 5.33 -22.42
N GLY A 77 -29.47 6.03 -22.64
CA GLY A 77 -29.53 7.44 -22.98
C GLY A 77 -28.98 8.34 -21.88
N ILE A 78 -29.37 8.10 -20.63
CA ILE A 78 -28.83 8.81 -19.45
C ILE A 78 -27.32 8.61 -19.34
N VAL A 79 -26.85 7.37 -19.47
CA VAL A 79 -25.40 7.05 -19.47
C VAL A 79 -24.68 7.80 -20.58
N GLN A 80 -25.24 7.83 -21.80
CA GLN A 80 -24.63 8.52 -22.93
C GLN A 80 -24.62 10.04 -22.75
N ILE A 81 -25.69 10.64 -22.21
CA ILE A 81 -25.71 12.06 -21.83
C ILE A 81 -24.56 12.34 -20.87
N CYS A 82 -24.47 11.58 -19.78
CA CYS A 82 -23.42 11.75 -18.77
C CYS A 82 -22.01 11.58 -19.34
N HIS A 83 -21.81 10.65 -20.27
CA HIS A 83 -20.53 10.45 -20.92
C HIS A 83 -20.12 11.61 -21.83
N ASN A 84 -21.07 12.20 -22.56
CA ASN A 84 -20.82 13.28 -23.52
C ASN A 84 -20.39 14.60 -22.86
N LEU A 85 -20.67 14.77 -21.56
CA LEU A 85 -20.32 15.97 -20.79
C LEU A 85 -18.83 16.06 -20.42
N GLY A 86 -18.03 15.01 -20.66
CA GLY A 86 -16.59 15.03 -20.44
C GLY A 86 -16.17 15.19 -18.96
N SER A 87 -14.87 15.39 -18.72
CA SER A 87 -14.29 15.51 -17.37
C SER A 87 -14.15 16.95 -16.86
N ASN A 88 -14.25 17.95 -17.76
CA ASN A 88 -14.01 19.35 -17.44
C ASN A 88 -15.33 20.04 -17.08
N ILE A 89 -15.80 19.79 -15.85
CA ILE A 89 -17.15 20.17 -15.38
C ILE A 89 -17.40 21.66 -15.56
N SER A 90 -18.10 22.03 -16.62
CA SER A 90 -18.75 23.33 -16.72
C SER A 90 -19.93 23.40 -15.76
N ILE A 91 -20.39 24.62 -15.41
CA ILE A 91 -21.57 24.80 -14.56
C ILE A 91 -22.79 24.07 -15.15
N GLY A 92 -22.96 24.10 -16.47
CA GLY A 92 -24.06 23.41 -17.16
C GLY A 92 -24.00 21.90 -17.00
N GLU A 93 -22.82 21.30 -17.08
CA GLU A 93 -22.63 19.85 -16.91
C GLU A 93 -23.00 19.40 -15.49
N ARG A 94 -22.64 20.21 -14.48
CA ARG A 94 -23.04 19.96 -13.09
C ARG A 94 -24.56 19.90 -12.92
N ILE A 95 -25.30 20.83 -13.55
CA ILE A 95 -26.77 20.85 -13.49
C ILE A 95 -27.36 19.56 -14.04
N VAL A 96 -26.79 19.02 -15.12
CA VAL A 96 -27.27 17.75 -15.70
C VAL A 96 -27.01 16.59 -14.74
N HIS A 97 -25.83 16.51 -14.15
CA HIS A 97 -25.52 15.47 -13.17
C HIS A 97 -26.40 15.57 -11.92
N ASP A 98 -26.66 16.78 -11.42
CA ASP A 98 -27.56 17.01 -10.29
C ASP A 98 -29.02 16.65 -10.64
N ALA A 99 -29.45 16.90 -11.88
CA ALA A 99 -30.76 16.49 -12.36
C ALA A 99 -30.90 14.94 -12.40
N VAL A 100 -29.86 14.23 -12.84
CA VAL A 100 -29.83 12.74 -12.77
C VAL A 100 -29.82 12.28 -11.31
N ALA A 101 -29.03 12.91 -10.44
CA ALA A 101 -28.94 12.57 -9.01
C ALA A 101 -30.29 12.74 -8.30
N SER A 102 -31.04 13.80 -8.64
CA SER A 102 -32.35 14.09 -8.06
C SER A 102 -33.41 13.02 -8.34
N LYS A 103 -33.19 12.18 -9.35
CA LYS A 103 -34.08 11.08 -9.75
C LYS A 103 -33.57 9.70 -9.31
N TRP A 104 -32.65 9.65 -8.35
CA TRP A 104 -32.03 8.42 -7.89
C TRP A 104 -33.04 7.34 -7.42
N GLU A 105 -34.10 7.74 -6.70
CA GLU A 105 -35.12 6.82 -6.19
C GLU A 105 -35.81 6.01 -7.30
N MET A 106 -35.88 6.56 -8.51
CA MET A 106 -36.39 5.88 -9.70
C MET A 106 -35.29 5.06 -10.40
N LEU A 107 -34.08 5.60 -10.53
CA LEU A 107 -32.98 4.95 -11.25
C LEU A 107 -32.49 3.68 -10.54
N PHE A 108 -32.35 3.73 -9.21
CA PHE A 108 -31.72 2.65 -8.46
C PHE A 108 -32.49 1.33 -8.49
N PRO A 109 -33.82 1.30 -8.32
CA PRO A 109 -34.59 0.08 -8.48
C PRO A 109 -34.44 -0.55 -9.88
N TRP A 110 -34.39 0.24 -10.94
CA TRP A 110 -34.09 -0.26 -12.29
C TRP A 110 -32.68 -0.85 -12.40
N MET A 111 -31.68 -0.22 -11.77
CA MET A 111 -30.32 -0.77 -11.72
C MET A 111 -30.27 -2.10 -10.98
N GLN A 112 -31.01 -2.24 -9.87
CA GLN A 112 -31.15 -3.52 -9.15
C GLN A 112 -31.82 -4.59 -10.02
N PHE A 113 -32.89 -4.24 -10.74
CA PHE A 113 -33.57 -5.13 -11.67
C PHE A 113 -32.60 -5.66 -12.75
N PHE A 114 -31.85 -4.77 -13.41
CA PHE A 114 -30.91 -5.18 -14.46
C PHE A 114 -29.77 -6.05 -13.91
N SER A 115 -29.23 -5.69 -12.74
CA SER A 115 -28.18 -6.46 -12.07
C SER A 115 -28.65 -7.88 -11.69
N ASN A 116 -29.84 -8.00 -11.09
CA ASN A 116 -30.36 -9.28 -10.62
C ASN A 116 -30.71 -10.25 -11.76
N ASN A 117 -31.19 -9.72 -12.90
CA ASN A 117 -31.72 -10.55 -13.98
C ASN A 117 -30.75 -10.81 -15.14
N PHE A 118 -29.75 -9.94 -15.35
CA PHE A 118 -28.87 -10.01 -16.53
C PHE A 118 -27.37 -10.11 -16.20
N LEU A 119 -26.99 -10.08 -14.92
CA LEU A 119 -25.62 -10.33 -14.48
C LEU A 119 -25.48 -11.70 -13.77
N PRO A 120 -24.32 -12.37 -13.87
CA PRO A 120 -24.05 -13.59 -13.10
C PRO A 120 -24.25 -13.38 -11.59
N PRO A 121 -24.67 -14.39 -10.82
CA PRO A 121 -24.77 -15.81 -11.14
C PRO A 121 -26.12 -16.23 -11.74
N SER A 122 -26.93 -15.32 -12.28
CA SER A 122 -28.17 -15.71 -12.97
C SER A 122 -27.86 -16.81 -14.00
N GLN A 123 -28.42 -18.01 -13.79
CA GLN A 123 -27.91 -19.26 -14.37
C GLN A 123 -28.00 -19.30 -15.91
N ARG A 124 -28.79 -18.40 -16.51
CA ARG A 124 -28.79 -18.04 -17.93
C ARG A 124 -29.27 -16.59 -18.01
N PRO A 125 -28.61 -15.69 -18.77
CA PRO A 125 -29.20 -14.39 -19.05
C PRO A 125 -30.59 -14.64 -19.65
N ALA A 126 -31.61 -14.01 -19.07
CA ALA A 126 -32.97 -14.21 -19.52
C ALA A 126 -33.06 -13.84 -21.01
N ALA A 127 -33.20 -14.85 -21.88
CA ALA A 127 -33.46 -14.62 -23.28
C ALA A 127 -34.81 -13.92 -23.37
N LEU A 128 -34.84 -12.68 -23.82
CA LEU A 128 -36.10 -12.01 -24.03
C LEU A 128 -36.75 -12.61 -25.30
N PRO A 129 -38.08 -12.76 -25.31
CA PRO A 129 -38.82 -13.14 -26.51
C PRO A 129 -38.44 -12.33 -27.75
N HIS A 130 -38.61 -12.94 -28.92
CA HIS A 130 -38.39 -12.32 -30.24
C HIS A 130 -36.94 -11.93 -30.57
N GLY A 131 -35.95 -12.58 -29.95
CA GLY A 131 -34.53 -12.35 -30.23
C GLY A 131 -34.00 -11.03 -29.67
N LEU A 132 -34.77 -10.37 -28.80
CA LEU A 132 -34.29 -9.24 -28.02
C LEU A 132 -33.38 -9.78 -26.90
N SER A 133 -32.33 -9.03 -26.58
CA SER A 133 -31.44 -9.39 -25.47
C SER A 133 -30.92 -8.15 -24.77
N VAL A 134 -30.70 -8.29 -23.47
CA VAL A 134 -29.81 -7.41 -22.70
C VAL A 134 -28.55 -8.21 -22.48
N SER A 135 -27.47 -7.81 -23.14
CA SER A 135 -26.17 -8.45 -22.91
C SER A 135 -25.66 -8.13 -21.50
N THR A 136 -24.76 -8.97 -20.97
CA THR A 136 -24.06 -8.68 -19.71
C THR A 136 -23.36 -7.33 -19.78
N TYR A 137 -22.77 -7.00 -20.93
CA TYR A 137 -22.19 -5.70 -21.20
C TYR A 137 -23.19 -4.54 -21.00
N GLU A 138 -24.35 -4.60 -21.67
CA GLU A 138 -25.36 -3.55 -21.57
C GLU A 138 -25.88 -3.40 -20.15
N ALA A 139 -26.12 -4.52 -19.45
CA ALA A 139 -26.52 -4.54 -18.06
C ALA A 139 -25.48 -3.88 -17.14
N LEU A 140 -24.18 -4.19 -17.30
CA LEU A 140 -23.11 -3.54 -16.53
C LEU A 140 -23.05 -2.03 -16.83
N ARG A 141 -23.16 -1.65 -18.09
CA ARG A 141 -23.08 -0.25 -18.50
C ARG A 141 -24.19 0.59 -17.86
N ILE A 142 -25.44 0.11 -17.91
CA ILE A 142 -26.58 0.85 -17.34
C ILE A 142 -26.70 0.73 -15.81
N THR A 143 -25.94 -0.15 -15.17
CA THR A 143 -25.93 -0.31 -13.70
C THR A 143 -24.75 0.36 -13.03
N ILE A 144 -23.56 0.32 -13.63
CA ILE A 144 -22.33 0.80 -12.98
C ILE A 144 -22.02 2.24 -13.41
N HIS A 145 -22.21 2.55 -14.69
CA HIS A 145 -21.81 3.86 -15.21
C HIS A 145 -22.61 5.01 -14.57
N PRO A 146 -23.95 4.95 -14.42
CA PRO A 146 -24.69 6.01 -13.74
C PRO A 146 -24.17 6.24 -12.32
N LEU A 147 -23.95 5.17 -11.56
CA LEU A 147 -23.44 5.27 -10.19
C LEU A 147 -22.05 5.92 -10.16
N SER A 148 -21.15 5.48 -11.06
CA SER A 148 -19.80 6.04 -11.20
C SER A 148 -19.84 7.53 -11.51
N THR A 149 -20.60 7.93 -12.51
CA THR A 149 -20.78 9.32 -12.91
C THR A 149 -21.34 10.16 -11.76
N LEU A 150 -22.42 9.70 -11.12
CA LEU A 150 -23.05 10.43 -10.02
C LEU A 150 -22.08 10.67 -8.87
N CYS A 151 -21.30 9.65 -8.50
CA CYS A 151 -20.30 9.75 -7.44
C CYS A 151 -19.12 10.66 -7.83
N GLN A 152 -18.69 10.63 -9.09
CA GLN A 152 -17.60 11.48 -9.56
C GLN A 152 -18.01 12.96 -9.58
N PHE A 153 -19.21 13.26 -10.08
CA PHE A 153 -19.57 14.64 -10.43
C PHE A 153 -20.52 15.34 -9.44
N THR A 154 -21.22 14.62 -8.57
CA THR A 154 -22.21 15.21 -7.65
C THR A 154 -21.88 14.93 -6.19
N THR A 155 -22.22 15.87 -5.31
CA THR A 155 -22.14 15.67 -3.85
C THR A 155 -23.20 14.68 -3.37
N ILE A 156 -24.39 14.72 -3.97
CA ILE A 156 -25.51 13.82 -3.65
C ILE A 156 -25.13 12.36 -3.92
N GLY A 157 -24.52 12.06 -5.08
CA GLY A 157 -24.06 10.72 -5.43
C GLY A 157 -23.01 10.19 -4.47
N ARG A 158 -22.02 11.02 -4.08
CA ARG A 158 -21.03 10.63 -3.05
C ARG A 158 -21.70 10.37 -1.70
N GLN A 159 -22.58 11.26 -1.26
CA GLN A 159 -23.26 11.13 0.02
C GLN A 159 -24.10 9.85 0.07
N LEU A 160 -24.84 9.57 -1.00
CA LEU A 160 -25.62 8.36 -1.15
C LEU A 160 -24.74 7.10 -1.07
N MET A 161 -23.64 7.04 -1.83
CA MET A 161 -22.71 5.91 -1.80
C MET A 161 -22.08 5.72 -0.41
N ARG A 162 -21.85 6.81 0.34
CA ARG A 162 -21.25 6.77 1.68
C ARG A 162 -22.25 6.40 2.79
N THR A 163 -23.52 6.76 2.64
CA THR A 163 -24.51 6.68 3.74
C THR A 163 -25.60 5.64 3.54
N ASN A 164 -25.77 5.07 2.34
CA ASN A 164 -26.82 4.10 2.06
C ASN A 164 -26.27 2.67 1.97
N PRO A 165 -26.49 1.81 2.99
CA PRO A 165 -26.02 0.42 3.00
C PRO A 165 -26.51 -0.42 1.82
N THR A 166 -27.72 -0.16 1.32
CA THR A 166 -28.30 -0.90 0.19
C THR A 166 -27.56 -0.59 -1.10
N VAL A 167 -27.18 0.68 -1.31
CA VAL A 167 -26.37 1.09 -2.48
C VAL A 167 -24.96 0.52 -2.39
N GLN A 168 -24.36 0.54 -1.20
CA GLN A 168 -23.07 -0.10 -0.95
C GLN A 168 -23.12 -1.61 -1.25
N ALA A 169 -24.09 -2.33 -0.68
CA ALA A 169 -24.24 -3.76 -0.91
C ALA A 169 -24.48 -4.09 -2.39
N PHE A 170 -25.30 -3.30 -3.08
CA PHE A 170 -25.48 -3.42 -4.53
C PHE A 170 -24.15 -3.24 -5.28
N PHE A 171 -23.40 -2.18 -4.97
CA PHE A 171 -22.12 -1.89 -5.61
C PHE A 171 -21.10 -3.01 -5.37
N PHE A 172 -20.91 -3.46 -4.12
CA PHE A 172 -19.93 -4.50 -3.79
C PHE A 172 -20.30 -5.86 -4.39
N ARG A 173 -21.59 -6.16 -4.53
CA ARG A 173 -22.04 -7.32 -5.31
C ARG A 173 -21.67 -7.18 -6.78
N ALA A 174 -21.92 -6.02 -7.39
CA ALA A 174 -21.50 -5.75 -8.77
C ALA A 174 -19.97 -5.81 -8.92
N TRP A 175 -19.21 -5.40 -7.90
CA TRP A 175 -17.74 -5.47 -7.88
C TRP A 175 -17.24 -6.92 -7.94
N VAL A 176 -17.81 -7.81 -7.13
CA VAL A 176 -17.52 -9.25 -7.17
C VAL A 176 -17.87 -9.85 -8.54
N ILE A 177 -19.02 -9.46 -9.11
CA ILE A 177 -19.45 -9.92 -10.44
C ILE A 177 -18.46 -9.47 -11.51
N VAL A 178 -18.06 -8.20 -11.54
CA VAL A 178 -17.13 -7.66 -12.54
C VAL A 178 -15.75 -8.33 -12.46
N ASP A 179 -15.29 -8.70 -11.27
CA ASP A 179 -14.13 -9.58 -11.12
C ASP A 179 -14.43 -10.99 -11.68
N GLY A 180 -15.62 -11.55 -11.55
CA GLY A 180 -15.94 -12.85 -12.19
C GLY A 180 -15.76 -12.86 -13.72
N LEU A 181 -15.90 -11.71 -14.38
CA LEU A 181 -15.99 -11.62 -15.85
C LEU A 181 -14.62 -11.60 -16.55
N LYS A 182 -14.53 -12.36 -17.64
CA LYS A 182 -13.42 -12.28 -18.60
C LYS A 182 -13.61 -11.04 -19.47
N SER A 183 -12.52 -10.52 -20.04
CA SER A 183 -12.60 -9.34 -20.92
C SER A 183 -13.51 -9.58 -22.14
N ASN A 184 -13.62 -10.83 -22.62
CA ASN A 184 -14.54 -11.20 -23.71
C ASN A 184 -16.02 -11.18 -23.28
N ASP A 185 -16.32 -11.39 -22.00
CA ASP A 185 -17.70 -11.37 -21.49
C ASP A 185 -18.26 -9.93 -21.42
N VAL A 186 -17.36 -8.93 -21.49
CA VAL A 186 -17.67 -7.50 -21.41
C VAL A 186 -17.58 -6.83 -22.79
N ALA A 187 -17.09 -7.53 -23.81
CA ALA A 187 -17.00 -6.99 -25.16
C ALA A 187 -18.41 -6.85 -25.77
N ASP A 188 -18.68 -5.69 -26.36
CA ASP A 188 -19.89 -5.51 -27.19
C ASP A 188 -19.70 -6.33 -28.48
N PRO A 189 -20.54 -7.36 -28.73
CA PRO A 189 -20.42 -8.16 -29.94
C PRO A 189 -20.64 -7.35 -31.23
N LEU A 190 -21.27 -6.17 -31.14
CA LEU A 190 -21.52 -5.30 -32.28
C LEU A 190 -20.39 -4.27 -32.51
N ARG A 191 -19.44 -4.15 -31.58
CA ARG A 191 -18.34 -3.17 -31.65
C ARG A 191 -17.01 -3.83 -31.31
N GLU A 192 -16.32 -4.37 -32.33
CA GLU A 192 -15.00 -5.01 -32.19
C GLU A 192 -13.90 -4.12 -31.56
N GLY A 193 -14.14 -2.80 -31.44
CA GLY A 193 -13.25 -1.83 -30.78
C GLY A 193 -13.42 -1.68 -29.27
N ASP A 194 -14.48 -2.22 -28.65
CA ASP A 194 -14.80 -1.98 -27.23
C ASP A 194 -14.00 -2.85 -26.22
N LYS A 195 -12.86 -3.42 -26.63
CA LYS A 195 -11.99 -4.25 -25.77
C LYS A 195 -11.57 -3.54 -24.47
N ASN A 196 -11.58 -2.22 -24.50
CA ASN A 196 -11.14 -1.36 -23.41
C ASN A 196 -12.22 -1.06 -22.36
N LEU A 197 -13.46 -1.48 -22.65
CA LEU A 197 -14.58 -1.21 -21.78
C LEU A 197 -14.54 -2.03 -20.49
N SER A 198 -13.97 -3.24 -20.56
CA SER A 198 -13.61 -4.05 -19.38
C SER A 198 -12.71 -3.26 -18.42
N ALA A 199 -11.64 -2.67 -18.96
CA ALA A 199 -10.73 -1.84 -18.18
C ALA A 199 -11.44 -0.62 -17.59
N LEU A 200 -12.29 0.06 -18.35
CA LEU A 200 -13.08 1.20 -17.88
C LEU A 200 -14.04 0.84 -16.75
N ILE A 201 -14.79 -0.26 -16.89
CA ILE A 201 -15.72 -0.71 -15.85
C ILE A 201 -14.94 -1.07 -14.58
N ARG A 202 -13.79 -1.74 -14.71
CA ARG A 202 -12.95 -2.06 -13.55
C ARG A 202 -12.33 -0.83 -12.90
N ALA A 203 -11.88 0.14 -13.69
CA ALA A 203 -11.36 1.40 -13.16
C ALA A 203 -12.45 2.19 -12.42
N ASN A 204 -13.65 2.29 -12.98
CA ASN A 204 -14.81 2.91 -12.34
C ASN A 204 -15.18 2.22 -11.03
N MET A 205 -15.13 0.89 -11.01
CA MET A 205 -15.32 0.09 -9.79
C MET A 205 -14.29 0.46 -8.73
N CYS A 206 -13.00 0.52 -9.07
CA CYS A 206 -11.97 0.95 -8.13
C CYS A 206 -12.22 2.38 -7.63
N SER A 207 -12.56 3.33 -8.51
CA SER A 207 -12.87 4.71 -8.10
C SER A 207 -14.04 4.78 -7.12
N LEU A 208 -15.14 4.07 -7.41
CA LEU A 208 -16.30 4.00 -6.53
C LEU A 208 -15.99 3.37 -5.17
N SER A 209 -15.09 2.37 -5.15
CA SER A 209 -14.65 1.74 -3.90
C SER A 209 -13.91 2.73 -2.99
N VAL A 210 -13.11 3.63 -3.54
CA VAL A 210 -12.44 4.69 -2.77
C VAL A 210 -13.44 5.73 -2.27
N ILE A 211 -14.36 6.20 -3.13
CA ILE A 211 -15.39 7.18 -2.74
C ILE A 211 -16.25 6.66 -1.57
N CYS A 212 -16.56 5.35 -1.57
CA CYS A 212 -17.28 4.70 -0.47
C CYS A 212 -16.54 4.80 0.88
N MET A 213 -15.22 4.98 0.84
CA MET A 213 -14.30 4.96 1.98
C MET A 213 -13.74 6.34 2.34
N GLU A 214 -14.08 7.39 1.60
CA GLU A 214 -13.65 8.75 1.91
C GLU A 214 -14.53 9.39 3.00
N ASP A 215 -13.91 10.13 3.92
CA ASP A 215 -14.51 11.07 4.88
C ASP A 215 -15.71 10.56 5.72
N THR A 216 -15.89 9.25 5.89
CA THR A 216 -16.91 8.73 6.81
C THR A 216 -16.31 8.57 8.21
N PRO A 217 -16.60 9.49 9.16
CA PRO A 217 -16.20 9.31 10.55
C PRO A 217 -16.98 8.11 11.12
N ALA A 218 -16.23 7.08 11.51
CA ALA A 218 -16.67 5.92 12.31
C ALA A 218 -17.53 4.82 11.65
N SER A 219 -16.88 3.66 11.51
CA SER A 219 -17.35 2.29 11.86
C SER A 219 -18.30 1.48 10.97
N LEU A 220 -19.01 2.02 9.97
CA LEU A 220 -19.98 1.20 9.20
C LEU A 220 -19.56 0.60 7.85
N PRO A 221 -18.55 1.08 7.09
CA PRO A 221 -18.31 0.52 5.74
C PRO A 221 -17.73 -0.90 5.74
N VAL A 222 -16.69 -1.19 6.53
CA VAL A 222 -15.89 -2.41 6.30
C VAL A 222 -16.67 -3.70 6.56
N SER A 223 -17.58 -3.72 7.55
CA SER A 223 -18.40 -4.90 7.85
C SER A 223 -19.45 -5.19 6.77
N ILE A 224 -20.10 -4.16 6.21
CA ILE A 224 -21.04 -4.31 5.10
C ILE A 224 -20.29 -4.82 3.86
N ILE A 225 -19.15 -4.20 3.57
CA ILE A 225 -18.31 -4.55 2.43
C ILE A 225 -17.83 -6.00 2.54
N SER A 226 -17.28 -6.36 3.70
CA SER A 226 -16.78 -7.70 3.95
C SER A 226 -17.92 -8.71 3.88
N SER A 227 -19.07 -8.44 4.50
CA SER A 227 -20.24 -9.33 4.41
C SER A 227 -20.69 -9.59 2.97
N VAL A 228 -20.75 -8.55 2.14
CA VAL A 228 -21.19 -8.66 0.73
C VAL A 228 -20.15 -9.38 -0.12
N ALA A 229 -18.87 -9.20 0.18
CA ALA A 229 -17.77 -9.92 -0.47
C ALA A 229 -17.65 -11.39 -0.01
N GLY A 230 -18.39 -11.82 1.02
CA GLY A 230 -18.28 -13.15 1.61
C GLY A 230 -17.23 -13.28 2.72
N GLY A 231 -16.76 -12.16 3.26
CA GLY A 231 -15.83 -12.02 4.38
C GLY A 231 -14.66 -11.08 4.07
N THR A 232 -13.85 -10.79 5.09
CA THR A 232 -12.68 -9.90 4.98
C THR A 232 -11.61 -10.45 4.03
N LEU A 233 -11.35 -11.77 4.06
CA LEU A 233 -10.37 -12.42 3.17
C LEU A 233 -10.78 -12.38 1.68
N PRO A 234 -12.03 -12.75 1.30
CA PRO A 234 -12.50 -12.55 -0.07
C PRO A 234 -12.41 -11.10 -0.55
N MET A 235 -12.77 -10.13 0.30
CA MET A 235 -12.66 -8.70 0.00
C MET A 235 -11.21 -8.26 -0.26
N ALA A 236 -10.29 -8.58 0.66
CA ALA A 236 -8.87 -8.26 0.49
C ALA A 236 -8.28 -8.93 -0.76
N SER A 237 -8.65 -10.19 -1.00
CA SER A 237 -8.25 -10.93 -2.20
C SER A 237 -8.80 -10.30 -3.48
N LEU A 238 -10.04 -9.81 -3.46
CA LEU A 238 -10.68 -9.14 -4.58
C LEU A 238 -9.91 -7.86 -4.98
N ALA A 239 -9.55 -7.01 -4.01
CA ALA A 239 -8.75 -5.81 -4.28
C ALA A 239 -7.42 -6.13 -4.99
N LEU A 240 -6.71 -7.17 -4.54
CA LEU A 240 -5.48 -7.62 -5.20
C LEU A 240 -5.71 -8.23 -6.58
N ARG A 241 -6.83 -8.94 -6.80
CA ARG A 241 -7.17 -9.46 -8.12
C ARG A 241 -7.43 -8.33 -9.11
N TYR A 242 -8.07 -7.23 -8.68
CA TYR A 242 -8.24 -6.03 -9.50
C TYR A 242 -6.90 -5.46 -9.95
N ILE A 243 -5.94 -5.30 -9.03
CA ILE A 243 -4.58 -4.86 -9.35
C ILE A 243 -3.96 -5.77 -10.41
N ARG A 244 -3.92 -7.09 -10.16
CA ARG A 244 -3.31 -8.07 -11.07
C ARG A 244 -3.96 -8.07 -12.46
N ARG A 245 -5.29 -7.92 -12.53
CA ARG A 245 -6.02 -7.87 -13.80
C ARG A 245 -5.70 -6.62 -14.60
N MET A 246 -5.74 -5.45 -13.96
CA MET A 246 -5.41 -4.20 -14.65
C MET A 246 -3.95 -4.21 -15.11
N THR A 247 -3.02 -4.72 -14.28
CA THR A 247 -1.63 -4.94 -14.70
C THR A 247 -1.56 -5.85 -15.92
N LYS A 248 -2.26 -6.99 -15.90
CA LYS A 248 -2.31 -7.93 -17.03
C LYS A 248 -2.92 -7.30 -18.29
N GLU A 249 -3.95 -6.47 -18.15
CA GLU A 249 -4.55 -5.76 -19.28
C GLU A 249 -3.55 -4.79 -19.90
N VAL A 250 -2.86 -3.96 -19.10
CA VAL A 250 -1.79 -3.08 -19.62
C VAL A 250 -0.65 -3.88 -20.24
N SER A 251 -0.29 -5.02 -19.64
CA SER A 251 0.74 -5.92 -20.18
C SER A 251 0.37 -6.55 -21.52
N ASN A 252 -0.92 -6.64 -21.84
CA ASN A 252 -1.41 -7.24 -23.08
C ASN A 252 -1.74 -6.18 -24.14
N MET A 253 -1.84 -4.90 -23.77
CA MET A 253 -2.08 -3.83 -24.72
C MET A 253 -0.91 -3.74 -25.72
N PRO A 254 -1.20 -3.55 -27.01
CA PRO A 254 -0.14 -3.30 -28.00
C PRO A 254 0.57 -1.99 -27.65
N GLU A 255 1.83 -1.86 -28.04
CA GLU A 255 2.51 -0.57 -27.95
C GLU A 255 1.78 0.46 -28.83
N PRO A 256 1.41 1.64 -28.29
CA PRO A 256 0.69 2.63 -29.06
C PRO A 256 1.48 3.06 -30.30
N ARG A 257 0.95 2.76 -31.50
CA ARG A 257 1.59 3.12 -32.77
C ARG A 257 1.47 4.61 -33.10
N LEU A 258 0.40 5.26 -32.62
CA LEU A 258 0.08 6.66 -32.90
C LEU A 258 -0.03 7.48 -31.62
N ARG A 259 0.44 8.73 -31.68
CA ARG A 259 0.68 9.66 -30.57
C ARG A 259 -0.53 10.48 -30.13
N ALA A 260 -1.72 10.23 -30.68
CA ALA A 260 -2.89 11.08 -30.48
C ALA A 260 -3.77 10.61 -29.30
N ARG A 261 -4.43 11.55 -28.63
CA ARG A 261 -5.50 11.33 -27.64
C ARG A 261 -6.64 10.44 -28.17
N GLU A 262 -6.78 10.40 -29.49
CA GLU A 262 -7.73 9.55 -30.22
C GLU A 262 -7.29 8.07 -30.27
N ASN A 263 -6.06 7.75 -29.85
CA ASN A 263 -5.61 6.37 -29.75
C ASN A 263 -6.32 5.67 -28.59
N VAL A 264 -7.22 4.77 -28.97
CA VAL A 264 -8.05 3.98 -28.06
C VAL A 264 -7.20 3.18 -27.08
N ASP A 265 -6.03 2.67 -27.48
CA ASP A 265 -5.12 1.94 -26.57
C ASP A 265 -4.51 2.86 -25.50
N PHE A 266 -4.15 4.09 -25.87
CA PHE A 266 -3.59 5.08 -24.93
C PHE A 266 -4.61 5.49 -23.86
N SER A 267 -5.83 5.80 -24.28
CA SER A 267 -6.93 6.13 -23.35
C SER A 267 -7.15 5.00 -22.34
N SER A 268 -7.05 3.76 -22.80
CA SER A 268 -7.35 2.57 -22.02
C SER A 268 -6.25 2.22 -21.04
N MET A 269 -5.00 2.46 -21.44
CA MET A 269 -3.86 2.37 -20.54
C MET A 269 -3.96 3.42 -19.42
N THR A 270 -4.35 4.65 -19.75
CA THR A 270 -4.58 5.75 -18.78
C THR A 270 -5.69 5.39 -17.80
N VAL A 271 -6.78 4.80 -18.29
CA VAL A 271 -7.89 4.28 -17.49
C VAL A 271 -7.42 3.15 -16.57
N CYS A 272 -6.62 2.20 -17.07
CA CYS A 272 -6.06 1.13 -16.24
C CYS A 272 -5.13 1.67 -15.15
N ALA A 273 -4.25 2.63 -15.48
CA ALA A 273 -3.35 3.24 -14.51
C ALA A 273 -4.13 3.98 -13.41
N THR A 274 -5.19 4.70 -13.80
CA THR A 274 -6.10 5.36 -12.86
C THR A 274 -6.81 4.33 -11.99
N GLY A 275 -7.38 3.27 -12.57
CA GLY A 275 -8.01 2.18 -11.84
C GLY A 275 -7.05 1.48 -10.87
N LEU A 276 -5.80 1.29 -11.27
CA LEU A 276 -4.77 0.72 -10.41
C LEU A 276 -4.49 1.61 -9.20
N ALA A 277 -4.28 2.92 -9.41
CA ALA A 277 -4.09 3.87 -8.33
C ALA A 277 -5.28 3.83 -7.34
N GLN A 278 -6.51 3.77 -7.86
CA GLN A 278 -7.71 3.69 -7.02
C GLN A 278 -7.80 2.36 -6.26
N ALA A 279 -7.42 1.23 -6.86
CA ALA A 279 -7.37 -0.05 -6.15
C ALA A 279 -6.36 -0.03 -4.99
N ILE A 280 -5.20 0.60 -5.19
CA ILE A 280 -4.18 0.75 -4.14
C ILE A 280 -4.67 1.67 -3.02
N LEU A 281 -5.28 2.81 -3.37
CA LEU A 281 -5.91 3.71 -2.39
C LEU A 281 -7.01 3.01 -1.58
N PHE A 282 -7.80 2.15 -2.22
CA PHE A 282 -8.81 1.36 -1.53
C PHE A 282 -8.18 0.40 -0.52
N MET A 283 -7.11 -0.31 -0.88
CA MET A 283 -6.38 -1.18 0.05
C MET A 283 -5.79 -0.40 1.24
N GLN A 284 -5.23 0.79 0.99
CA GLN A 284 -4.77 1.67 2.07
C GLN A 284 -5.91 2.06 3.01
N SER A 285 -7.03 2.50 2.43
CA SER A 285 -8.23 2.91 3.17
C SER A 285 -8.84 1.77 4.00
N LEU A 286 -8.75 0.52 3.51
CA LEU A 286 -9.13 -0.66 4.28
C LEU A 286 -8.19 -0.87 5.49
N GLY A 287 -6.88 -0.73 5.28
CA GLY A 287 -5.89 -0.87 6.36
C GLY A 287 -6.03 0.19 7.45
N ASP A 288 -6.38 1.42 7.08
CA ASP A 288 -6.56 2.53 8.03
C ASP A 288 -7.74 2.35 8.97
N ARG A 289 -8.80 1.66 8.52
CA ARG A 289 -10.05 1.53 9.28
C ARG A 289 -10.10 0.28 10.15
N GLU A 290 -9.43 -0.80 9.74
CA GLU A 290 -9.45 -2.07 10.45
C GLU A 290 -8.04 -2.69 10.44
N GLY A 291 -7.36 -2.68 11.59
CA GLY A 291 -5.98 -3.17 11.69
C GLY A 291 -5.79 -4.61 11.18
N GLY A 292 -6.81 -5.46 11.34
CA GLY A 292 -6.79 -6.84 10.81
C GLY A 292 -6.77 -6.91 9.28
N CYS A 293 -7.40 -5.97 8.57
CA CYS A 293 -7.38 -5.91 7.10
C CYS A 293 -5.98 -5.63 6.57
N HIS A 294 -5.22 -4.74 7.23
CA HIS A 294 -3.87 -4.38 6.80
C HIS A 294 -2.94 -5.59 6.85
N GLU A 295 -2.88 -6.28 8.00
CA GLU A 295 -2.06 -7.47 8.18
C GLU A 295 -2.47 -8.60 7.23
N LEU A 296 -3.77 -8.77 7.00
CA LEU A 296 -4.27 -9.76 6.05
C LEU A 296 -3.80 -9.46 4.62
N LEU A 297 -3.86 -8.20 4.17
CA LEU A 297 -3.38 -7.77 2.86
C LEU A 297 -1.89 -8.06 2.69
N LEU A 298 -1.08 -7.77 3.71
CA LEU A 298 0.35 -8.08 3.73
C LEU A 298 0.59 -9.59 3.65
N GLN A 299 -0.13 -10.39 4.43
CA GLN A 299 -0.03 -11.85 4.44
C GLN A 299 -0.34 -12.46 3.06
N ILE A 300 -1.33 -11.94 2.34
CA ILE A 300 -1.69 -12.43 1.00
C ILE A 300 -0.86 -11.78 -0.14
N GLY A 301 0.19 -11.04 0.21
CA GLY A 301 1.21 -10.55 -0.71
C GLY A 301 0.85 -9.25 -1.44
N SER A 302 0.26 -8.29 -0.73
CA SER A 302 -0.05 -6.96 -1.32
C SER A 302 1.19 -6.23 -1.81
N ILE A 303 2.28 -6.21 -1.02
CA ILE A 303 3.55 -5.55 -1.39
C ILE A 303 4.09 -6.10 -2.70
N ARG A 304 4.22 -7.43 -2.82
CA ARG A 304 4.63 -8.10 -4.06
C ARG A 304 3.74 -7.74 -5.23
N THR A 305 2.43 -7.71 -5.00
CA THR A 305 1.43 -7.45 -6.05
C THR A 305 1.53 -6.01 -6.55
N VAL A 306 1.69 -5.03 -5.66
CA VAL A 306 1.86 -3.61 -6.01
C VAL A 306 3.19 -3.37 -6.73
N LEU A 307 4.30 -3.92 -6.23
CA LEU A 307 5.62 -3.80 -6.86
C LEU A 307 5.64 -4.42 -8.26
N SER A 308 5.07 -5.62 -8.42
CA SER A 308 4.92 -6.24 -9.73
C SER A 308 4.07 -5.37 -10.67
N ALA A 309 3.00 -4.75 -10.16
CA ALA A 309 2.14 -3.90 -10.97
C ALA A 309 2.88 -2.66 -11.47
N ILE A 310 3.60 -1.95 -10.60
CA ILE A 310 4.36 -0.75 -11.01
C ILE A 310 5.54 -1.09 -11.91
N ALA A 311 6.25 -2.20 -11.67
CA ALA A 311 7.37 -2.62 -12.53
C ALA A 311 6.89 -2.88 -13.97
N THR A 312 5.75 -3.55 -14.11
CA THR A 312 5.16 -3.82 -15.42
C THR A 312 4.59 -2.57 -16.08
N LEU A 313 3.92 -1.70 -15.32
CA LEU A 313 3.43 -0.42 -15.84
C LEU A 313 4.57 0.48 -16.32
N TRP A 314 5.66 0.52 -15.56
CA TRP A 314 6.83 1.33 -15.85
C TRP A 314 7.42 1.01 -17.23
N GLU A 315 7.64 -0.27 -17.52
CA GLU A 315 8.19 -0.72 -18.81
C GLU A 315 7.29 -0.35 -19.99
N ARG A 316 5.96 -0.37 -19.80
CA ARG A 316 5.00 -0.06 -20.87
C ARG A 316 4.77 1.44 -21.09
N LEU A 317 4.74 2.23 -20.01
CA LEU A 317 4.40 3.66 -20.04
C LEU A 317 5.57 4.57 -20.48
N LEU A 318 6.75 4.01 -20.75
CA LEU A 318 7.97 4.77 -21.12
C LEU A 318 8.53 4.47 -22.49
N THR A 319 7.76 3.76 -23.31
CA THR A 319 8.16 3.57 -24.70
C THR A 319 8.40 4.96 -25.33
N PRO A 320 9.49 5.16 -26.10
CA PRO A 320 9.89 6.46 -26.64
C PRO A 320 8.78 7.23 -27.38
N ALA A 321 7.77 6.51 -27.89
CA ALA A 321 6.55 7.09 -28.46
C ALA A 321 5.82 8.07 -27.51
N TRP A 322 6.00 7.92 -26.19
CA TRP A 322 5.35 8.73 -25.14
C TRP A 322 6.17 9.94 -24.72
N ASN A 323 7.50 9.89 -24.85
CA ASN A 323 8.38 10.95 -24.37
C ASN A 323 8.54 12.12 -25.37
N SER A 324 7.98 12.01 -26.57
CA SER A 324 8.11 13.01 -27.65
C SER A 324 6.83 13.82 -27.94
N SER A 325 5.84 13.83 -27.04
CA SER A 325 4.65 14.68 -27.17
C SER A 325 4.86 16.02 -26.47
N ASP A 326 5.74 16.86 -27.03
CA ASP A 326 6.12 18.17 -26.48
C ASP A 326 4.98 19.22 -26.49
N ASN A 327 3.77 18.87 -26.91
CA ASN A 327 2.65 19.80 -26.98
C ASN A 327 1.53 19.57 -25.93
N GLU A 328 1.42 18.37 -25.32
CA GLU A 328 0.50 18.08 -24.20
C GLU A 328 1.04 16.90 -23.32
N PRO A 329 2.20 17.05 -22.66
CA PRO A 329 2.79 16.00 -21.82
C PRO A 329 1.92 15.61 -20.60
N ASP A 330 0.93 16.42 -20.23
CA ASP A 330 0.32 16.40 -18.90
C ASP A 330 -0.53 15.15 -18.59
N ILE A 331 -1.30 14.61 -19.53
CA ILE A 331 -2.37 13.64 -19.16
C ILE A 331 -1.80 12.24 -18.86
N GLY A 332 -1.03 11.67 -19.79
CA GLY A 332 -0.44 10.34 -19.61
C GLY A 332 0.63 10.32 -18.52
N LEU A 333 1.44 11.38 -18.47
CA LEU A 333 2.45 11.59 -17.44
C LEU A 333 1.81 11.75 -16.05
N ALA A 334 0.73 12.52 -15.92
CA ALA A 334 0.04 12.69 -14.64
C ALA A 334 -0.59 11.40 -14.14
N ALA A 335 -1.26 10.62 -15.01
CA ALA A 335 -1.81 9.32 -14.61
C ALA A 335 -0.72 8.34 -14.14
N ARG A 336 0.44 8.33 -14.84
CA ARG A 336 1.62 7.55 -14.45
C ARG A 336 2.20 8.01 -13.11
N ARG A 337 2.50 9.30 -12.97
CA ARG A 337 3.03 9.88 -11.73
C ARG A 337 2.09 9.60 -10.57
N ARG A 338 0.78 9.72 -10.78
CA ARG A 338 -0.23 9.42 -9.77
C ARG A 338 -0.18 7.96 -9.33
N VAL A 339 -0.10 6.99 -10.24
CA VAL A 339 -0.07 5.58 -9.83
C VAL A 339 1.22 5.20 -9.13
N LEU A 340 2.37 5.74 -9.56
CA LEU A 340 3.65 5.55 -8.88
C LEU A 340 3.64 6.18 -7.48
N TYR A 341 3.20 7.44 -7.39
CA TYR A 341 3.03 8.16 -6.13
C TYR A 341 2.16 7.37 -5.15
N ILE A 342 0.99 6.90 -5.58
CA ILE A 342 0.08 6.14 -4.72
C ILE A 342 0.68 4.78 -4.33
N ALA A 343 1.39 4.11 -5.23
CA ALA A 343 2.04 2.84 -4.94
C ALA A 343 3.17 3.00 -3.91
N TYR A 344 4.07 3.96 -4.08
CA TYR A 344 5.13 4.23 -3.14
C TYR A 344 4.60 4.73 -1.79
N ARG A 345 3.58 5.59 -1.81
CA ARG A 345 2.84 5.98 -0.60
C ARG A 345 2.28 4.77 0.14
N TYR A 346 1.67 3.81 -0.56
CA TYR A 346 1.13 2.60 0.06
C TYR A 346 2.24 1.71 0.65
N ILE A 347 3.38 1.60 -0.01
CA ILE A 347 4.54 0.84 0.50
C ILE A 347 5.08 1.53 1.75
N GLY A 348 5.35 2.84 1.71
CA GLY A 348 5.79 3.61 2.87
C GLY A 348 4.78 3.57 4.03
N TYR A 349 3.48 3.65 3.73
CA TYR A 349 2.41 3.43 4.70
C TYR A 349 2.52 2.06 5.36
N SER A 350 2.68 0.99 4.57
CA SER A 350 2.77 -0.38 5.06
C SER A 350 4.03 -0.59 5.91
N MET A 351 5.15 0.01 5.54
CA MET A 351 6.40 -0.02 6.31
C MET A 351 6.24 0.65 7.68
N ASN A 352 5.45 1.71 7.75
CA ASN A 352 5.24 2.49 8.97
C ASN A 352 4.11 1.96 9.87
N CYS A 353 3.17 1.18 9.32
CA CYS A 353 1.96 0.75 10.03
C CYS A 353 1.87 -0.76 10.31
N ALA A 354 2.64 -1.59 9.63
CA ALA A 354 2.61 -3.04 9.85
C ALA A 354 3.18 -3.44 11.20
N ASN A 355 2.63 -4.50 11.79
CA ASN A 355 3.12 -5.09 13.03
C ASN A 355 4.54 -5.67 12.88
N ASP A 356 4.87 -6.24 11.71
CA ASP A 356 6.21 -6.72 11.35
C ASP A 356 6.73 -5.90 10.16
N SER A 357 7.07 -4.63 10.41
CA SER A 357 7.62 -3.74 9.37
C SER A 357 8.89 -4.30 8.73
N ALA A 358 9.75 -4.98 9.50
CA ALA A 358 10.95 -5.63 8.95
C ALA A 358 10.61 -6.68 7.88
N LEU A 359 9.54 -7.48 8.07
CA LEU A 359 9.06 -8.41 7.05
C LEU A 359 8.54 -7.68 5.81
N VAL A 360 7.79 -6.61 5.98
CA VAL A 360 7.27 -5.80 4.85
C VAL A 360 8.41 -5.25 4.01
N ILE A 361 9.43 -4.67 4.65
CA ILE A 361 10.63 -4.16 3.97
C ILE A 361 11.37 -5.29 3.26
N ALA A 362 11.58 -6.41 3.95
CA ALA A 362 12.28 -7.54 3.38
C ALA A 362 11.56 -8.07 2.13
N GLN A 363 10.23 -8.20 2.18
CA GLN A 363 9.41 -8.55 1.02
C GLN A 363 9.52 -7.51 -0.10
N ALA A 364 9.49 -6.21 0.24
CA ALA A 364 9.59 -5.15 -0.76
C ALA A 364 10.93 -5.20 -1.50
N ILE A 365 12.04 -5.28 -0.77
CA ILE A 365 13.40 -5.41 -1.34
C ILE A 365 13.54 -6.70 -2.15
N GLN A 366 13.05 -7.83 -1.64
CA GLN A 366 13.06 -9.11 -2.34
C GLN A 366 12.28 -9.05 -3.67
N HIS A 367 11.22 -8.24 -3.74
CA HIS A 367 10.38 -8.06 -4.91
C HIS A 367 10.74 -6.83 -5.76
N GLY A 368 11.95 -6.30 -5.59
CA GLY A 368 12.52 -5.35 -6.52
C GLY A 368 12.21 -3.89 -6.22
N LEU A 369 11.96 -3.52 -4.95
CA LEU A 369 11.68 -2.13 -4.57
C LEU A 369 12.81 -1.18 -5.00
N LEU A 370 14.07 -1.53 -4.73
CA LEU A 370 15.21 -0.68 -5.09
C LEU A 370 15.33 -0.52 -6.61
N GLU A 371 15.15 -1.62 -7.35
CA GLU A 371 15.14 -1.66 -8.80
C GLU A 371 14.03 -0.74 -9.34
N CYS A 372 12.84 -0.79 -8.74
CA CYS A 372 11.72 0.06 -9.12
C CYS A 372 12.03 1.53 -8.85
N LEU A 373 12.48 1.90 -7.64
CA LEU A 373 12.77 3.29 -7.26
C LEU A 373 13.82 3.92 -8.18
N LEU A 374 14.94 3.23 -8.43
CA LEU A 374 16.00 3.76 -9.29
C LEU A 374 15.58 3.81 -10.77
N ARG A 375 14.83 2.81 -11.25
CA ARG A 375 14.29 2.84 -12.61
C ARG A 375 13.32 4.00 -12.77
N THR A 376 12.35 4.13 -11.86
CA THR A 376 11.30 5.15 -11.96
C THR A 376 11.87 6.56 -11.89
N GLY A 377 12.78 6.79 -10.94
CA GLY A 377 13.29 8.15 -10.74
C GLY A 377 14.26 8.68 -11.79
N SER A 378 14.89 7.81 -12.59
CA SER A 378 15.91 8.23 -13.57
C SER A 378 15.33 8.73 -14.90
N SER A 379 14.02 8.61 -15.14
CA SER A 379 13.42 8.89 -16.44
C SER A 379 13.49 10.38 -16.82
N ARG A 380 13.99 10.67 -18.02
CA ARG A 380 14.10 12.03 -18.55
C ARG A 380 12.75 12.74 -18.61
N ALA A 381 11.67 12.04 -18.94
CA ALA A 381 10.32 12.61 -18.99
C ALA A 381 9.84 13.10 -17.62
N GLU A 382 10.35 12.53 -16.52
CA GLU A 382 10.03 13.01 -15.18
C GLU A 382 10.81 14.27 -14.81
N ARG A 383 11.99 14.47 -15.42
CA ARG A 383 12.89 15.62 -15.21
C ARG A 383 12.50 16.89 -15.97
N VAL A 384 11.91 16.77 -17.16
CA VAL A 384 11.66 17.93 -18.04
C VAL A 384 10.66 18.91 -17.44
N ASP A 385 9.67 18.41 -16.71
CA ASP A 385 8.58 19.22 -16.16
C ASP A 385 8.82 19.66 -14.71
N ASN A 386 9.62 18.88 -13.97
CA ASN A 386 9.98 19.18 -12.59
C ASN A 386 11.37 19.82 -12.57
N THR A 387 11.41 21.13 -12.77
CA THR A 387 12.61 21.92 -12.38
C THR A 387 12.96 21.76 -10.89
N LYS A 388 12.07 21.17 -10.08
CA LYS A 388 12.34 20.68 -8.73
C LYS A 388 11.58 19.38 -8.49
N ARG A 389 12.28 18.24 -8.44
CA ARG A 389 11.82 17.13 -7.58
C ARG A 389 11.77 17.67 -6.16
N PHE A 390 10.67 17.44 -5.47
CA PHE A 390 10.50 17.95 -4.11
C PHE A 390 10.88 16.86 -3.12
N ASP A 391 11.34 17.25 -1.93
CA ASP A 391 11.56 16.31 -0.83
C ASP A 391 10.29 15.54 -0.44
N ASP A 392 9.11 16.05 -0.83
CA ASP A 392 7.79 15.46 -0.62
C ASP A 392 7.41 14.37 -1.67
N ASP A 393 8.28 14.10 -2.65
CA ASP A 393 8.06 13.02 -3.62
C ASP A 393 8.20 11.66 -2.90
N HIS A 394 7.14 10.84 -2.95
CA HIS A 394 7.02 9.63 -2.13
C HIS A 394 8.06 8.57 -2.46
N ASP A 395 8.63 8.54 -3.66
CA ASP A 395 9.73 7.63 -4.01
C ASP A 395 11.04 8.05 -3.34
N ILE A 396 11.35 9.36 -3.35
CA ILE A 396 12.51 9.93 -2.66
C ILE A 396 12.36 9.78 -1.14
N GLN A 397 11.21 10.12 -0.58
CA GLN A 397 10.93 9.93 0.84
C GLN A 397 11.06 8.46 1.24
N LEU A 398 10.47 7.55 0.45
CA LEU A 398 10.56 6.12 0.69
C LEU A 398 12.02 5.64 0.69
N LEU A 399 12.82 6.09 -0.27
CA LEU A 399 14.24 5.75 -0.36
C LEU A 399 15.02 6.29 0.86
N LYS A 400 14.80 7.56 1.26
CA LYS A 400 15.40 8.17 2.46
C LYS A 400 15.04 7.42 3.75
N GLU A 401 13.84 6.85 3.83
CA GLU A 401 13.37 6.12 5.02
C GLU A 401 13.87 4.67 5.09
N LEU A 402 14.44 4.09 4.04
CA LEU A 402 14.88 2.68 4.06
C LEU A 402 16.00 2.37 5.06
N PRO A 403 17.06 3.18 5.21
CA PRO A 403 18.21 2.83 6.04
C PRO A 403 17.90 2.55 7.51
N ARG A 404 16.88 3.18 8.10
CA ARG A 404 16.48 2.90 9.50
C ARG A 404 16.02 1.45 9.71
N PHE A 405 15.65 0.73 8.64
CA PHE A 405 15.27 -0.68 8.71
C PHE A 405 16.44 -1.65 8.50
N PHE A 406 17.64 -1.15 8.16
CA PHE A 406 18.82 -1.99 7.95
C PHE A 406 19.41 -2.50 9.27
N VAL A 407 18.87 -2.11 10.42
CA VAL A 407 19.20 -2.69 11.73
C VAL A 407 18.61 -4.08 11.94
N PHE A 408 17.67 -4.50 11.09
CA PHE A 408 17.00 -5.80 11.20
C PHE A 408 17.65 -6.86 10.33
N SER A 409 18.05 -7.99 10.92
CA SER A 409 18.75 -9.07 10.21
C SER A 409 17.92 -9.64 9.05
N LYS A 410 16.59 -9.69 9.20
CA LYS A 410 15.68 -10.14 8.12
C LYS A 410 15.79 -9.24 6.88
N VAL A 411 15.98 -7.94 7.06
CA VAL A 411 16.13 -6.96 5.99
C VAL A 411 17.50 -7.09 5.34
N LEU A 412 18.57 -7.12 6.14
CA LEU A 412 19.94 -7.25 5.62
C LEU A 412 20.14 -8.50 4.76
N ARG A 413 19.55 -9.63 5.15
CA ARG A 413 19.62 -10.89 4.40
C ARG A 413 19.12 -10.78 2.95
N VAL A 414 18.10 -9.97 2.70
CA VAL A 414 17.57 -9.76 1.35
C VAL A 414 18.17 -8.55 0.64
N LEU A 415 18.76 -7.62 1.40
CA LEU A 415 19.39 -6.41 0.90
C LEU A 415 20.62 -6.72 0.06
N GLN A 416 21.53 -7.59 0.54
CA GLN A 416 22.76 -7.91 -0.19
C GLN A 416 22.48 -8.51 -1.59
N PRO A 417 21.63 -9.54 -1.76
CA PRO A 417 21.25 -10.01 -3.09
C PRO A 417 20.56 -8.93 -3.93
N ALA A 418 19.89 -7.95 -3.34
CA ALA A 418 19.27 -6.85 -4.07
C ALA A 418 20.31 -5.86 -4.61
N LEU A 419 21.28 -5.43 -3.80
CA LEU A 419 22.39 -4.58 -4.24
C LEU A 419 23.15 -5.22 -5.42
N GLN A 420 23.46 -6.51 -5.32
CA GLN A 420 24.11 -7.25 -6.42
C GLN A 420 23.27 -7.27 -7.72
N ARG A 421 21.93 -7.25 -7.62
CA ARG A 421 21.07 -7.14 -8.81
C ARG A 421 21.11 -5.74 -9.40
N LEU A 422 21.19 -4.69 -8.57
CA LEU A 422 21.32 -3.30 -9.03
C LEU A 422 22.63 -3.09 -9.80
N ASP A 423 23.74 -3.61 -9.25
CA ASP A 423 25.06 -3.58 -9.89
C ASP A 423 24.99 -4.22 -11.29
N ARG A 424 24.40 -5.42 -11.39
CA ARG A 424 24.24 -6.15 -12.66
C ARG A 424 23.35 -5.42 -13.68
N LEU A 425 22.38 -4.65 -13.22
CA LEU A 425 21.44 -3.93 -14.08
C LEU A 425 21.96 -2.54 -14.49
N GLY A 426 23.08 -2.08 -13.93
CA GLY A 426 23.65 -0.75 -14.20
C GLY A 426 22.68 0.39 -13.87
N LEU A 427 21.85 0.22 -12.81
CA LEU A 427 20.84 1.23 -12.46
C LEU A 427 21.45 2.45 -11.77
N GLU A 428 22.62 2.30 -11.14
CA GLU A 428 23.34 3.40 -10.49
C GLU A 428 23.77 4.48 -11.48
N GLU A 429 24.30 4.08 -12.65
CA GLU A 429 24.68 5.01 -13.73
C GLU A 429 23.47 5.79 -14.27
N ARG A 430 22.27 5.22 -14.20
CA ARG A 430 21.04 5.92 -14.59
C ARG A 430 20.61 6.90 -13.50
N ALA A 431 20.67 6.48 -12.24
CA ALA A 431 20.31 7.30 -11.10
C ALA A 431 21.21 8.54 -10.98
N SER A 432 22.49 8.43 -11.32
CA SER A 432 23.44 9.56 -11.31
C SER A 432 23.08 10.71 -12.26
N GLN A 433 22.14 10.48 -13.19
CA GLN A 433 21.61 11.51 -14.09
C GLN A 433 20.59 12.44 -13.41
N ASP A 434 20.11 12.09 -12.22
CA ASP A 434 19.25 12.91 -11.37
C ASP A 434 20.00 13.21 -10.06
N PRO A 435 20.48 14.45 -9.84
CA PRO A 435 21.29 14.80 -8.67
C PRO A 435 20.60 14.51 -7.33
N VAL A 436 19.29 14.75 -7.23
CA VAL A 436 18.52 14.57 -5.98
C VAL A 436 18.39 13.08 -5.68
N LEU A 437 18.01 12.29 -6.69
CA LEU A 437 17.92 10.83 -6.54
C LEU A 437 19.30 10.23 -6.20
N TRP A 438 20.34 10.71 -6.88
CA TRP A 438 21.69 10.20 -6.71
C TRP A 438 22.24 10.45 -5.31
N GLU A 439 22.10 11.66 -4.78
CA GLU A 439 22.54 12.00 -3.42
C GLU A 439 21.87 11.08 -2.39
N VAL A 440 20.54 10.91 -2.50
CA VAL A 440 19.78 10.03 -1.61
C VAL A 440 20.21 8.57 -1.79
N TRP A 441 20.38 8.11 -3.03
CA TRP A 441 20.84 6.75 -3.32
C TRP A 441 22.22 6.48 -2.73
N GLN A 442 23.18 7.40 -2.88
CA GLN A 442 24.52 7.26 -2.31
C GLN A 442 24.48 7.10 -0.79
N ALA A 443 23.63 7.87 -0.11
CA ALA A 443 23.44 7.75 1.33
C ALA A 443 22.85 6.39 1.73
N VAL A 444 21.89 5.87 0.94
CA VAL A 444 21.27 4.55 1.17
C VAL A 444 22.25 3.41 0.87
N ASP A 445 22.96 3.45 -0.26
CA ASP A 445 23.94 2.43 -0.64
C ASP A 445 25.09 2.35 0.36
N SER A 446 25.61 3.51 0.79
CA SER A 446 26.64 3.58 1.84
C SER A 446 26.18 2.94 3.15
N ALA A 447 24.96 3.26 3.62
CA ALA A 447 24.39 2.62 4.81
C ALA A 447 24.17 1.12 4.62
N ALA A 448 23.65 0.71 3.46
CA ALA A 448 23.37 -0.67 3.13
C ALA A 448 24.65 -1.53 3.15
N ARG A 449 25.73 -1.06 2.52
CA ARG A 449 27.02 -1.75 2.49
C ARG A 449 27.67 -1.80 3.87
N THR A 450 27.63 -0.69 4.61
CA THR A 450 28.14 -0.63 5.99
C THR A 450 27.43 -1.66 6.88
N PHE A 451 26.10 -1.69 6.87
CA PHE A 451 25.34 -2.58 7.74
C PHE A 451 25.33 -4.03 7.27
N THR A 452 25.46 -4.30 5.97
CA THR A 452 25.63 -5.67 5.46
C THR A 452 26.91 -6.31 6.00
N ASN A 453 28.00 -5.53 6.13
CA ASN A 453 29.24 -6.02 6.74
C ASN A 453 29.04 -6.51 8.19
N PHE A 454 28.11 -5.92 8.93
CA PHE A 454 27.75 -6.38 10.29
C PHE A 454 26.93 -7.67 10.29
N HIS A 455 26.18 -7.94 9.22
CA HIS A 455 25.43 -9.18 9.07
C HIS A 455 26.31 -10.36 8.64
N GLU A 456 27.37 -10.12 7.87
CA GLU A 456 28.29 -11.15 7.35
C GLU A 456 29.28 -11.71 8.39
N LEU A 457 29.07 -11.47 9.69
CA LEU A 457 29.97 -12.03 10.70
C LEU A 457 30.07 -13.56 10.57
N PRO A 458 31.29 -14.11 10.66
CA PRO A 458 31.57 -15.51 10.37
C PRO A 458 30.77 -16.44 11.30
N GLU A 459 30.33 -17.56 10.74
CA GLU A 459 29.84 -18.72 11.48
C GLU A 459 30.78 -18.99 12.67
N GLY A 460 30.31 -18.73 13.90
CA GLY A 460 31.13 -18.83 15.11
C GLY A 460 31.15 -17.59 15.99
N ALA A 461 30.51 -16.48 15.57
CA ALA A 461 30.28 -15.39 16.49
C ALA A 461 29.48 -15.89 17.73
N PRO A 462 29.97 -15.63 18.96
CA PRO A 462 29.60 -16.41 20.15
C PRO A 462 28.13 -16.31 20.57
N PHE A 463 27.38 -15.35 20.01
CA PHE A 463 25.99 -15.06 20.37
C PHE A 463 24.97 -16.12 19.92
N TYR A 464 25.26 -16.86 18.85
CA TYR A 464 24.51 -18.06 18.47
C TYR A 464 25.37 -19.30 18.63
N ARG A 465 26.17 -19.37 19.71
CA ARG A 465 26.58 -20.69 20.17
C ARG A 465 25.31 -21.47 20.43
N TYR A 466 24.97 -22.32 19.48
CA TYR A 466 24.00 -23.37 19.63
C TYR A 466 24.63 -24.35 20.61
N GLN A 467 24.79 -23.94 21.86
CA GLN A 467 25.40 -24.68 22.96
C GLN A 467 24.58 -24.43 24.21
N CYS A 468 24.51 -25.43 25.08
CA CYS A 468 23.91 -25.27 26.39
C CYS A 468 24.67 -24.19 27.20
N CYS A 469 23.94 -23.22 27.76
CA CYS A 469 24.54 -22.17 28.59
C CYS A 469 24.86 -22.61 30.04
N SER A 470 24.69 -23.89 30.40
CA SER A 470 25.19 -24.36 31.71
C SER A 470 26.72 -24.43 31.67
N PRO A 471 27.42 -23.89 32.69
CA PRO A 471 28.88 -23.88 32.73
C PRO A 471 29.50 -25.28 32.74
N LYS A 472 28.73 -26.31 33.14
CA LYS A 472 29.19 -27.71 33.16
C LYS A 472 28.73 -28.53 31.96
N CYS A 473 28.03 -27.92 30.99
CA CYS A 473 27.48 -28.61 29.83
C CYS A 473 28.15 -28.16 28.53
N SER A 474 28.65 -29.13 27.75
CA SER A 474 29.28 -28.90 26.45
C SER A 474 28.38 -29.27 25.26
N LEU A 475 27.09 -29.57 25.50
CA LEU A 475 26.19 -30.00 24.44
C LEU A 475 25.94 -28.86 23.45
N ASN A 476 26.14 -29.15 22.16
CA ASN A 476 25.78 -28.28 21.06
C ASN A 476 24.42 -28.67 20.45
N PHE A 477 23.68 -27.68 19.96
CA PHE A 477 22.43 -27.79 19.23
C PHE A 477 22.67 -27.48 17.75
N SER A 478 21.74 -27.88 16.89
CA SER A 478 21.61 -27.26 15.56
C SER A 478 20.82 -25.95 15.67
N GLU A 479 20.89 -25.11 14.64
CA GLU A 479 20.12 -23.86 14.57
C GLU A 479 18.62 -24.09 14.81
N ASP A 480 18.08 -25.09 14.11
CA ASP A 480 16.67 -25.50 14.10
C ASP A 480 16.30 -26.51 15.20
N ASP A 481 17.17 -26.71 16.20
CA ASP A 481 16.85 -27.65 17.27
C ASP A 481 15.71 -27.13 18.15
N VAL A 482 14.50 -27.65 17.88
CA VAL A 482 13.28 -27.37 18.65
C VAL A 482 13.27 -28.02 20.02
N THR A 483 14.21 -28.94 20.30
CA THR A 483 14.28 -29.66 21.58
C THR A 483 15.03 -28.87 22.67
N ALA A 484 15.80 -27.84 22.28
CA ALA A 484 16.50 -26.98 23.22
C ALA A 484 15.53 -26.11 24.03
N TYR A 485 15.58 -26.21 25.36
CA TYR A 485 14.85 -25.33 26.26
C TYR A 485 15.42 -23.91 26.18
N ARG A 486 14.56 -22.90 26.06
CA ARG A 486 14.98 -21.49 26.10
C ARG A 486 14.68 -20.90 27.47
N CYS A 487 15.53 -19.99 27.93
CA CYS A 487 15.20 -19.20 29.11
C CYS A 487 13.90 -18.42 28.83
N SER A 488 12.85 -18.60 29.64
CA SER A 488 11.58 -17.90 29.48
C SER A 488 11.67 -16.39 29.72
N GLY A 489 12.76 -15.91 30.32
CA GLY A 489 13.02 -14.49 30.56
C GLY A 489 13.65 -13.80 29.35
N CYS A 490 14.91 -14.11 29.05
CA CYS A 490 15.64 -13.46 27.95
C CYS A 490 15.43 -14.12 26.58
N MET A 491 14.97 -15.38 26.54
CA MET A 491 14.74 -16.16 25.31
C MET A 491 15.94 -16.33 24.36
N LEU A 492 17.14 -15.89 24.76
CA LEU A 492 18.38 -15.99 23.99
C LEU A 492 19.18 -17.23 24.37
N THR A 493 19.35 -17.49 25.66
CA THR A 493 20.09 -18.64 26.17
C THR A 493 19.31 -19.95 25.98
N ARG A 494 20.04 -21.00 25.58
CA ARG A 494 19.51 -22.34 25.33
C ARG A 494 20.06 -23.33 26.35
N TYR A 495 19.26 -24.33 26.69
CA TYR A 495 19.59 -25.39 27.64
C TYR A 495 19.12 -26.74 27.11
N CYS A 496 19.90 -27.79 27.37
CA CYS A 496 19.52 -29.15 26.98
C CYS A 496 18.49 -29.76 27.94
N SER A 497 18.36 -29.20 29.15
CA SER A 497 17.48 -29.68 30.20
C SER A 497 17.09 -28.55 31.15
N LYS A 498 16.03 -28.77 31.95
CA LYS A 498 15.64 -27.88 33.05
C LYS A 498 16.71 -27.80 34.14
N ASP A 499 17.49 -28.86 34.35
CA ASP A 499 18.53 -28.89 35.39
C ASP A 499 19.71 -28.01 34.99
N CYS A 500 20.13 -28.05 33.70
CA CYS A 500 21.12 -27.12 33.18
C CYS A 500 20.64 -25.66 33.23
N GLN A 501 19.34 -25.41 33.04
CA GLN A 501 18.77 -24.08 33.20
C GLN A 501 18.85 -23.60 34.66
N LYS A 502 18.49 -24.44 35.64
CA LYS A 502 18.58 -24.10 37.07
C LYS A 502 20.02 -23.83 37.50
N GLU A 503 20.94 -24.70 37.07
CA GLU A 503 22.36 -24.53 37.37
C GLU A 503 22.90 -23.21 36.81
N ALA A 504 22.61 -22.89 35.55
CA ALA A 504 23.01 -21.63 34.95
C ALA A 504 22.37 -20.42 35.68
N TRP A 505 21.11 -20.55 36.11
CA TRP A 505 20.40 -19.53 36.87
C TRP A 505 21.11 -19.19 38.19
N GLU A 506 21.51 -20.22 38.94
CA GLU A 506 22.25 -20.10 40.20
C GLU A 506 23.68 -19.59 39.99
N SER A 507 24.31 -19.95 38.86
CA SER A 507 25.68 -19.53 38.54
C SER A 507 25.80 -18.10 37.98
N GLY A 508 24.72 -17.32 37.97
CA GLY A 508 24.75 -15.91 37.57
C GLY A 508 23.88 -15.53 36.38
N HIS A 509 23.28 -16.50 35.66
CA HIS A 509 22.38 -16.17 34.54
C HIS A 509 21.20 -15.31 34.98
N ARG A 510 20.77 -15.32 36.25
CA ARG A 510 19.75 -14.40 36.76
C ARG A 510 20.05 -12.93 36.46
N VAL A 511 21.30 -12.51 36.63
CA VAL A 511 21.75 -11.13 36.37
C VAL A 511 21.78 -10.88 34.86
N HIS A 512 22.42 -11.77 34.10
CA HIS A 512 22.53 -11.66 32.65
C HIS A 512 21.15 -11.66 31.97
N CYS A 513 20.23 -12.50 32.46
CA CYS A 513 18.87 -12.59 31.95
C CYS A 513 18.13 -11.26 32.10
N ARG A 514 18.33 -10.53 33.19
CA ARG A 514 17.72 -9.22 33.40
C ARG A 514 18.25 -8.20 32.39
N MET A 515 19.57 -8.14 32.22
CA MET A 515 20.21 -7.24 31.25
C MET A 515 19.78 -7.55 29.81
N LEU A 516 19.81 -8.84 29.43
CA LEU A 516 19.38 -9.28 28.10
C LEU A 516 17.90 -9.00 27.86
N ARG A 517 17.04 -9.19 28.85
CA ARG A 517 15.62 -8.83 28.74
C ARG A 517 15.46 -7.32 28.53
N SER A 518 16.18 -6.49 29.29
CA SER A 518 16.21 -5.04 29.08
C SER A 518 16.74 -4.63 27.70
N ALA A 519 17.66 -5.39 27.12
CA ALA A 519 18.16 -5.18 25.76
C ALA A 519 17.18 -5.60 24.66
N LEU A 520 16.16 -6.39 24.99
CA LEU A 520 15.06 -6.75 24.08
C LEU A 520 13.87 -5.79 24.18
N GLY A 521 13.86 -4.94 25.21
CA GLY A 521 12.73 -4.09 25.58
C GLY A 521 11.68 -4.84 26.44
N ASN A 522 10.70 -4.10 26.95
CA ASN A 522 9.66 -4.64 27.85
C ASN A 522 8.67 -5.58 27.15
N GLN A 523 8.65 -5.58 25.82
CA GLN A 523 7.80 -6.43 25.02
C GLN A 523 8.65 -7.49 24.33
N ASP A 524 8.20 -8.75 24.36
CA ASP A 524 8.95 -9.87 23.77
C ASP A 524 8.84 -9.88 22.23
N VAL A 525 9.43 -8.87 21.57
CA VAL A 525 9.36 -8.69 20.13
C VAL A 525 10.38 -9.60 19.44
N ARG A 526 9.85 -10.65 18.78
CA ARG A 526 10.64 -11.68 18.10
C ARG A 526 11.68 -11.12 17.13
N GLU A 527 11.36 -10.05 16.41
CA GLU A 527 12.25 -9.48 15.39
C GLU A 527 13.44 -8.73 16.00
N ILE A 528 13.22 -7.94 17.06
CA ILE A 528 14.31 -7.29 17.82
C ILE A 528 15.23 -8.36 18.38
N ARG A 529 14.67 -9.44 18.96
CA ARG A 529 15.46 -10.57 19.48
C ARG A 529 16.36 -11.22 18.43
N LYS A 530 15.83 -11.44 17.22
CA LYS A 530 16.61 -11.99 16.11
C LYS A 530 17.68 -11.02 15.60
N SER A 531 17.43 -9.72 15.73
CA SER A 531 18.33 -8.67 15.23
C SER A 531 19.28 -8.13 16.29
N LEU A 532 19.17 -8.59 17.55
CA LEU A 532 19.94 -8.05 18.67
C LEU A 532 21.45 -8.00 18.44
N PRO A 533 22.10 -9.02 17.84
CA PRO A 533 23.54 -8.94 17.55
C PRO A 533 23.89 -7.86 16.53
N VAL A 534 23.07 -7.71 15.48
CA VAL A 534 23.27 -6.66 14.47
C VAL A 534 23.09 -5.28 15.10
N ILE A 535 22.04 -5.11 15.92
CA ILE A 535 21.80 -3.86 16.64
C ILE A 535 22.99 -3.52 17.56
N ALA A 536 23.52 -4.50 18.29
CA ALA A 536 24.69 -4.32 19.16
C ALA A 536 25.95 -3.92 18.39
N MET A 537 26.17 -4.47 17.20
CA MET A 537 27.30 -4.08 16.35
C MET A 537 27.17 -2.66 15.83
N ILE A 538 25.97 -2.30 15.36
CA ILE A 538 25.68 -0.96 14.86
C ILE A 538 25.87 0.06 15.99
N GLU A 539 25.32 -0.22 17.19
CA GLU A 539 25.52 0.57 18.40
C GLU A 539 27.02 0.77 18.69
N ALA A 540 27.79 -0.32 18.81
CA ALA A 540 29.20 -0.25 19.14
C ALA A 540 30.01 0.57 18.11
N TRP A 541 29.74 0.36 16.82
CA TRP A 541 30.37 1.10 15.73
C TRP A 541 30.06 2.61 15.82
N ILE A 542 28.79 2.98 16.06
CA ILE A 542 28.39 4.40 16.17
C ILE A 542 29.07 5.07 17.37
N CYS A 543 29.08 4.39 18.52
CA CYS A 543 29.70 4.92 19.73
C CYS A 543 31.21 5.13 19.56
N GLU A 544 31.88 4.27 18.79
CA GLU A 544 33.29 4.44 18.45
C GLU A 544 33.51 5.58 17.45
N GLU A 545 32.82 5.52 16.29
CA GLU A 545 33.00 6.47 15.18
C GLU A 545 32.68 7.91 15.60
N ARG A 546 31.68 8.08 16.48
CA ARG A 546 31.19 9.40 16.93
C ARG A 546 31.56 9.73 18.37
N VAL A 547 32.60 9.09 18.92
CA VAL A 547 33.05 9.30 20.32
C VAL A 547 33.31 10.77 20.66
N ASN A 548 33.83 11.56 19.71
CA ASN A 548 34.11 12.98 19.93
C ASN A 548 32.84 13.83 20.05
N GLU A 549 31.80 13.50 19.28
CA GLU A 549 30.49 14.15 19.38
C GLU A 549 29.82 13.80 20.70
N ILE A 550 29.89 12.52 21.11
CA ILE A 550 29.37 12.05 22.40
C ILE A 550 30.04 12.80 23.56
N ARG A 551 31.37 12.95 23.53
CA ARG A 551 32.13 13.76 24.52
C ARG A 551 31.72 15.23 24.54
N ALA A 552 31.29 15.78 23.40
CA ALA A 552 30.80 17.17 23.34
C ALA A 552 29.43 17.28 24.02
N LEU A 553 28.52 16.35 23.73
CA LEU A 553 27.19 16.29 24.36
C LEU A 553 27.27 16.09 25.88
N ASP A 554 28.17 15.21 26.34
CA ASP A 554 28.36 14.92 27.77
C ASP A 554 28.76 16.18 28.55
N LYS A 555 29.70 16.97 28.02
CA LYS A 555 30.14 18.23 28.63
C LYS A 555 29.02 19.25 28.79
N ASP A 556 28.00 19.21 27.95
CA ASP A 556 26.86 20.12 28.04
C ASP A 556 25.81 19.63 29.05
N VAL A 557 25.62 18.31 29.17
CA VAL A 557 24.73 17.73 30.18
C VAL A 557 25.31 17.84 31.58
N VAL A 558 26.60 17.54 31.79
CA VAL A 558 27.28 17.63 33.10
C VAL A 558 27.20 19.03 33.71
N LYS A 559 27.19 20.09 32.89
CA LYS A 559 27.00 21.48 33.38
C LYS A 559 25.63 21.73 34.01
N THR A 560 24.62 20.93 33.64
CA THR A 560 23.23 21.11 34.10
C THR A 560 22.84 20.18 35.25
N SER A 561 23.57 19.08 35.45
CA SER A 561 23.32 18.11 36.53
C SER A 561 24.63 17.47 37.03
N GLU A 562 25.30 18.11 38.01
CA GLU A 562 26.63 17.68 38.52
C GLU A 562 26.66 16.31 39.24
N SER A 563 25.53 15.62 39.40
CA SER A 563 25.46 14.38 40.22
C SER A 563 24.67 13.23 39.60
N ASP A 564 24.07 13.41 38.42
CA ASP A 564 23.31 12.35 37.78
C ASP A 564 24.10 11.70 36.64
N ARG A 565 23.87 10.40 36.44
CA ARG A 565 24.59 9.63 35.42
C ARG A 565 24.18 10.04 34.02
N SER A 566 25.10 10.05 33.05
CA SER A 566 24.81 10.40 31.67
C SER A 566 24.41 9.18 30.82
N ILE A 567 23.31 9.30 30.08
CA ILE A 567 22.85 8.29 29.12
C ILE A 567 23.01 8.85 27.70
N VAL A 568 23.73 8.12 26.87
CA VAL A 568 23.72 8.32 25.41
C VAL A 568 22.58 7.50 24.82
N GLU A 569 21.61 8.15 24.18
CA GLU A 569 20.62 7.47 23.34
C GLU A 569 21.08 7.47 21.88
N VAL A 570 21.24 6.28 21.32
CA VAL A 570 21.45 6.04 19.89
C VAL A 570 20.09 5.82 19.23
N ASP A 571 19.57 6.83 18.54
CA ASP A 571 18.26 6.76 17.89
C ASP A 571 18.36 6.16 16.48
N LEU A 572 18.15 4.85 16.40
CA LEU A 572 18.14 4.07 15.15
C LEU A 572 16.80 4.17 14.40
N THR A 573 15.85 4.98 14.87
CA THR A 573 14.53 5.15 14.23
C THR A 573 14.54 6.16 13.10
N VAL A 574 15.65 6.89 12.95
CA VAL A 574 15.89 7.93 11.95
C VAL A 574 17.20 7.66 11.21
N TYR A 575 17.34 8.26 10.02
CA TYR A 575 18.58 8.25 9.26
C TYR A 575 18.84 9.63 8.63
N PRO A 576 20.05 10.23 8.77
CA PRO A 576 21.19 9.74 9.54
C PRO A 576 20.88 9.48 11.01
N ILE A 577 21.61 8.56 11.64
CA ILE A 577 21.36 8.16 13.03
C ILE A 577 21.59 9.36 13.95
N GLU A 578 20.68 9.59 14.90
CA GLU A 578 20.78 10.69 15.85
C GLU A 578 21.37 10.22 17.18
N LEU A 579 22.13 11.11 17.84
CA LEU A 579 22.69 10.91 19.17
C LEU A 579 22.10 11.95 20.11
N ASN A 580 21.48 11.48 21.19
CA ASN A 580 20.96 12.34 22.24
C ASN A 580 21.66 12.01 23.56
N MET A 581 21.80 13.01 24.43
CA MET A 581 22.36 12.82 25.77
C MET A 581 21.36 13.28 26.81
N TYR A 582 21.13 12.46 27.82
CA TYR A 582 20.20 12.74 28.91
C TYR A 582 20.87 12.46 30.25
N SER A 583 20.39 13.10 31.31
CA SER A 583 20.60 12.56 32.66
C SER A 583 19.78 11.27 32.82
N LEU A 584 20.24 10.34 33.66
CA LEU A 584 19.53 9.09 33.94
C LEU A 584 18.09 9.35 34.38
N ARG A 585 17.88 10.37 35.22
CA ARG A 585 16.54 10.76 35.68
C ARG A 585 15.68 11.29 34.55
N ASP A 586 16.21 12.18 33.70
CA ASP A 586 15.45 12.77 32.61
C ASP A 586 15.12 11.73 31.53
N TYR A 587 16.01 10.77 31.29
CA TYR A 587 15.78 9.72 30.31
C TYR A 587 14.49 8.93 30.59
N PHE A 588 14.26 8.55 31.86
CA PHE A 588 13.05 7.85 32.27
C PHE A 588 11.78 8.72 32.23
N LEU A 589 11.93 10.05 32.30
CA LEU A 589 10.82 10.98 32.13
C LEU A 589 10.45 11.16 30.65
N VAL A 590 11.43 11.23 29.75
CA VAL A 590 11.22 11.46 28.31
C VAL A 590 10.76 10.18 27.59
N SER A 591 11.35 9.03 27.91
CA SER A 591 11.16 7.79 27.15
C SER A 591 9.88 7.01 27.51
N GLY A 592 9.14 7.43 28.54
CA GLY A 592 7.83 6.86 28.90
C GLY A 592 7.87 5.38 29.31
N SER A 593 6.76 4.66 29.08
CA SER A 593 6.54 3.27 29.51
C SER A 593 7.35 2.19 28.77
N HIS A 594 8.06 2.57 27.71
CA HIS A 594 8.80 1.63 26.84
C HIS A 594 10.29 1.56 27.16
N THR A 595 10.69 2.04 28.35
CA THR A 595 12.08 2.04 28.84
C THR A 595 12.50 0.72 29.46
N PHE A 596 13.80 0.41 29.41
CA PHE A 596 14.37 -0.72 30.15
C PHE A 596 14.29 -0.54 31.67
N GLU A 597 14.44 -1.63 32.44
CA GLU A 597 14.33 -1.57 33.91
C GLU A 597 15.41 -0.64 34.52
N ARG A 598 14.99 0.36 35.32
CA ARG A 598 15.89 1.30 36.02
C ARG A 598 16.93 0.59 36.90
N GLU A 599 16.53 -0.52 37.52
CA GLU A 599 17.45 -1.35 38.32
C GLU A 599 18.64 -1.88 37.50
N VAL A 600 18.45 -2.14 36.20
CA VAL A 600 19.55 -2.57 35.32
C VAL A 600 20.52 -1.42 35.10
N ALA A 601 20.02 -0.21 34.85
CA ALA A 601 20.83 0.99 34.72
C ALA A 601 21.70 1.21 35.97
N GLU A 602 21.08 1.16 37.14
CA GLU A 602 21.72 1.39 38.45
C GLU A 602 22.75 0.30 38.79
N SER A 603 22.57 -0.93 38.31
CA SER A 603 23.48 -2.05 38.59
C SER A 603 24.81 -2.00 37.84
N ILE A 604 24.93 -1.16 36.80
CA ILE A 604 26.12 -1.11 35.95
C ILE A 604 27.08 -0.06 36.48
N THR A 605 28.28 -0.51 36.86
CA THR A 605 29.40 0.37 37.20
C THR A 605 30.06 0.89 35.94
N THR A 606 30.41 2.17 35.96
CA THR A 606 30.99 2.87 34.82
C THR A 606 32.51 2.67 34.82
N SER A 607 33.09 2.57 33.63
CA SER A 607 34.55 2.57 33.49
C SER A 607 35.04 4.01 33.59
N GLU A 608 36.11 4.26 34.37
CA GLU A 608 36.67 5.61 34.56
C GLU A 608 37.06 6.29 33.22
N ASP A 609 37.37 5.49 32.20
CA ASP A 609 37.77 5.98 30.88
C ASP A 609 36.61 6.21 29.88
N SER A 610 35.36 5.88 30.25
CA SER A 610 34.21 6.00 29.33
C SER A 610 33.68 7.45 29.31
N PRO A 611 33.38 8.03 28.14
CA PRO A 611 32.81 9.38 28.04
C PRO A 611 31.31 9.45 28.35
N TYR A 612 30.72 8.33 28.77
CA TYR A 612 29.31 8.20 29.15
C TYR A 612 29.16 7.04 30.13
N ASP A 613 28.09 7.08 30.92
CA ASP A 613 27.83 6.04 31.90
C ASP A 613 27.05 4.85 31.33
N LEU A 614 26.12 5.12 30.40
CA LEU A 614 25.19 4.13 29.87
C LEU A 614 24.84 4.47 28.41
N VAL A 615 24.48 3.42 27.66
CA VAL A 615 23.91 3.56 26.32
C VAL A 615 22.49 2.99 26.31
N ALA A 616 21.59 3.74 25.69
CA ALA A 616 20.26 3.31 25.31
C ALA A 616 20.18 3.27 23.77
N VAL A 617 19.50 2.27 23.23
CA VAL A 617 19.29 2.16 21.78
C VAL A 617 17.81 2.22 21.49
N LYS A 618 17.38 3.17 20.67
CA LYS A 618 15.98 3.34 20.32
C LYS A 618 15.73 2.79 18.93
N VAL A 619 14.82 1.82 18.82
CA VAL A 619 14.42 1.20 17.55
C VAL A 619 12.92 1.33 17.32
N ARG A 620 12.49 1.28 16.06
CA ARG A 620 11.08 1.36 15.68
C ARG A 620 10.67 0.12 14.92
N LEU A 621 9.59 -0.51 15.35
CA LEU A 621 8.94 -1.61 14.62
C LEU A 621 7.45 -1.29 14.49
N GLY A 622 7.01 -1.08 13.25
CA GLY A 622 5.67 -0.57 12.97
C GLY A 622 5.43 0.83 13.57
N ARG A 623 4.36 0.91 14.38
CA ARG A 623 3.96 2.15 15.08
C ARG A 623 4.60 2.31 16.47
N GLU A 624 5.28 1.28 16.95
CA GLU A 624 5.84 1.26 18.30
C GLU A 624 7.34 1.56 18.28
N TYR A 625 7.75 2.27 19.34
CA TYR A 625 9.13 2.59 19.65
C TYR A 625 9.58 1.74 20.83
N TYR A 626 10.82 1.27 20.79
CA TYR A 626 11.40 0.43 21.82
C TYR A 626 12.73 1.04 22.26
N SER A 627 12.83 1.37 23.55
CA SER A 627 14.08 1.81 24.16
C SER A 627 14.76 0.62 24.80
N LEU A 628 15.86 0.19 24.20
CA LEU A 628 16.65 -0.97 24.58
C LEU A 628 17.78 -0.53 25.50
N PHE A 629 18.03 -1.28 26.57
CA PHE A 629 19.30 -1.15 27.28
C PHE A 629 20.43 -1.68 26.39
N SER A 630 21.54 -0.94 26.26
CA SER A 630 22.72 -1.25 25.43
C SER A 630 22.84 -2.73 25.02
N PRO A 631 22.34 -3.12 23.83
CA PRO A 631 22.52 -4.45 23.28
C PRO A 631 23.98 -4.91 23.30
N ALA A 632 24.91 -4.02 22.99
CA ALA A 632 26.35 -4.27 23.04
C ALA A 632 26.82 -4.65 24.44
N THR A 633 26.49 -3.86 25.45
CA THR A 633 26.87 -4.12 26.84
C THR A 633 26.21 -5.39 27.37
N ALA A 634 24.92 -5.59 27.08
CA ALA A 634 24.18 -6.77 27.54
C ALA A 634 24.77 -8.07 26.96
N LEU A 635 25.10 -8.09 25.66
CA LEU A 635 25.76 -9.24 25.04
C LEU A 635 27.21 -9.40 25.53
N GLY A 636 27.91 -8.29 25.75
CA GLY A 636 29.26 -8.26 26.33
C GLY A 636 29.33 -8.95 27.68
N VAL A 637 28.47 -8.54 28.62
CA VAL A 637 28.37 -9.12 29.96
C VAL A 637 27.90 -10.57 29.91
N ALA A 638 26.86 -10.88 29.11
CA ALA A 638 26.27 -12.21 29.12
C ALA A 638 27.14 -13.29 28.46
N PHE A 639 27.91 -12.92 27.43
CA PHE A 639 28.63 -13.87 26.57
C PHE A 639 30.13 -13.58 26.43
N GLY A 640 30.67 -12.61 27.16
CA GLY A 640 32.06 -12.15 27.00
C GLY A 640 32.31 -11.54 25.62
N TRP A 641 31.28 -10.96 25.00
CA TRP A 641 31.39 -10.37 23.67
C TRP A 641 32.21 -9.09 23.74
N THR A 642 33.44 -9.14 23.21
CA THR A 642 34.14 -7.95 22.75
C THR A 642 33.73 -7.76 21.29
N SER A 643 33.30 -6.57 20.90
CA SER A 643 32.77 -6.27 19.56
C SER A 643 33.78 -6.45 18.42
N GLY A 644 34.93 -7.09 18.64
CA GLY A 644 36.06 -7.15 17.70
C GLY A 644 36.79 -5.80 17.55
N ILE A 645 36.13 -4.72 17.95
CA ILE A 645 36.66 -3.38 18.10
C ILE A 645 37.48 -3.35 19.40
N GLN A 646 38.81 -3.28 19.26
CA GLN A 646 39.76 -3.31 20.37
C GLN A 646 39.64 -2.04 21.23
N GLY A 647 38.74 -1.99 22.21
CA GLY A 647 38.58 -0.77 23.03
C GLY A 647 38.17 -0.93 24.49
N GLY A 648 37.24 -1.84 24.84
CA GLY A 648 36.65 -1.84 26.19
C GLY A 648 36.89 -3.12 26.98
N ARG A 649 37.71 -3.07 28.04
CA ARG A 649 37.72 -4.10 29.09
C ARG A 649 36.62 -3.78 30.10
N TYR A 650 35.47 -4.44 30.01
CA TYR A 650 34.57 -4.54 31.16
C TYR A 650 35.16 -5.54 32.15
N ILE A 651 35.67 -5.03 33.27
CA ILE A 651 36.28 -5.84 34.32
C ILE A 651 35.15 -6.53 35.10
N HIS A 652 34.88 -7.79 34.76
CA HIS A 652 34.23 -8.70 35.69
C HIS A 652 35.29 -9.21 36.67
N GLU A 653 35.49 -8.50 37.78
CA GLU A 653 36.04 -9.15 38.97
C GLU A 653 34.97 -10.10 39.51
N HIS A 654 35.05 -11.37 39.13
CA HIS A 654 34.43 -12.42 39.93
C HIS A 654 35.01 -12.31 41.36
N PRO A 655 34.20 -12.41 42.42
CA PRO A 655 34.74 -12.55 43.76
C PRO A 655 35.65 -13.78 43.73
N ARG A 656 36.96 -13.56 43.99
CA ARG A 656 37.95 -14.62 44.05
C ARG A 656 37.41 -15.71 44.96
N THR A 657 37.26 -16.92 44.41
CA THR A 657 37.09 -18.12 45.24
C THR A 657 38.24 -18.12 46.25
N PRO A 658 37.98 -18.32 47.55
CA PRO A 658 39.05 -18.42 48.53
C PRO A 658 39.99 -19.55 48.09
N ASP A 659 41.28 -19.23 47.95
CA ASP A 659 42.32 -20.22 47.64
C ASP A 659 42.28 -21.34 48.71
N PRO A 660 42.50 -22.60 48.31
CA PRO A 660 42.47 -23.76 49.20
C PRO A 660 43.57 -23.76 50.27
#